data_AF-A0A3M6UPD8-F1
#
_entry.id   AF-A0A3M6UPD8-F1
#
_cell.length_a   1.000
_cell.length_b   1.000
_cell.length_c   1.000
_cell.angle_alpha   90.00
_cell.angle_beta   90.00
_cell.angle_gamma   90.00
#
_symmetry.space_group_name_H-M   'P 1'
#
loop_
_entity.id
_entity.type
_entity.pdbx_description
1 polymer ?
#
loop_
_entity_poly.entity_id
_entity_poly.type
_entity_poly.pdbx_seq_one_letter_code
_entity_poly.pdbx_strand_id
1 'polypeptide(L)'
;GPFYFSVDTPDPYVKLYIKTASNGRKRTKVKNNTANPVWEETFQFYLDPNVKNILEITLMESDTVGDDLVDTKSFDLSALKIDETYKKTFVFKETSEVDVEMKVKTCSAPTDMRYSLDLCDEETDFRQKRKRVVFETMKKLLGERGPKELGEVPSIAILGSGGGFRAMVSLSGVFCALKEMGVLDCAMYTAGLSGAAWYLSTLYSHPDWPNTHPSKIRQDLRKNLTDNWMWLLLTPSWMYSHMNIILDKRSRGQPRQHVPKLSEQRHAVKDAAAPMPLYTCLHVKKNKVAQDFCEWLEFSPYEVGMTKYGTFMKTEHFGSKFFCGKLVTPYPEPPLFYLQGVWGSAFTIMLQRILHEGQSPTDTIKNMSNSGDLRHELHMDISNDPVSEDEESDEEMDIDAVDEKEMGDEYSHNENHSFLMSIAESFVEKIYFLKTRSGRAGLVHNFLRGLQMMSAPVPSAEAEQVTDTAYQLAAKAKRIYLVDSGLLFNSPYPPLLRPERDVDIFLSFDFSAREKDNEISFHELYLAEQWARANNLKFPPINAKEQLETDGIKEYYVFTDPADPTCPVVVHFPLVNKTFKEQSEPGVPRTTAEEREFANFSVFEDPDAYYSTFNFHYPTKPFDRLSALTEFNTLLGEQAIKGVIADCRKNVPKLSEQRHAVKDAAVPMPLYTCLHVKKNEVAQNFCEWLEFSPYEVGMTKYGTFMKTENFGSKYFCGKLVTPYPEPPLLYLQGIWGSAFTIMLQRVLNEGQSPTDTVKNMSNSGDLRQELQTDVSIDPMSEDEESDDEMDIGAMDGKDLKDEDSGDPGFLKSIAESFVEKISFLKTRSGRAGLVHNFLRGLQLMTAPVPSAEVKEVADTADHLAVKAKRIYLVDSGLLFNSPYPPLLRPQRNELYLAEQWAKANNLKFPPINAKEQLETDGIKEYYVFTDPADPTCPVVVHFPLVNKTFKEQSKPGVPRKTAEEKEFAKFSVFEDPDNYYSTFNFHYPTKPFDRLSALTEFNTLLGEQAIKDVIADCVTKRRGK
;
A
#
# COMPACT_ATOMS: atom_id res chain seq x y z
N GLY A 1 -15.92 44.68 70.32
CA GLY A 1 -17.11 44.01 70.89
C GLY A 1 -17.15 42.58 70.39
N PRO A 2 -18.07 41.73 70.87
CA PRO A 2 -18.27 40.42 70.26
C PRO A 2 -18.78 40.61 68.83
N PHE A 3 -18.16 39.96 67.86
CA PHE A 3 -18.78 39.77 66.56
C PHE A 3 -19.90 38.74 66.72
N TYR A 4 -21.09 39.07 66.21
CA TYR A 4 -22.08 38.04 65.95
C TYR A 4 -21.55 37.15 64.83
N PHE A 5 -21.45 35.85 65.08
CA PHE A 5 -21.57 34.91 63.98
C PHE A 5 -22.98 35.08 63.41
N SER A 6 -23.08 35.58 62.19
CA SER A 6 -24.28 35.31 61.41
C SER A 6 -24.35 33.79 61.24
N VAL A 7 -25.54 33.22 61.38
CA VAL A 7 -25.77 31.88 60.84
C VAL A 7 -25.71 32.07 59.34
N ASP A 8 -24.74 31.44 58.67
CA ASP A 8 -24.70 31.50 57.22
C ASP A 8 -25.89 30.72 56.65
N THR A 9 -26.39 31.16 55.49
CA THR A 9 -27.56 30.53 54.87
C THR A 9 -27.05 29.66 53.73
N PRO A 10 -27.21 28.32 53.80
CA PRO A 10 -26.49 27.40 52.93
C PRO A 10 -26.52 27.78 51.44
N ASP A 11 -25.37 27.62 50.79
CA ASP A 11 -25.16 27.72 49.35
C ASP A 11 -24.98 26.30 48.74
N PRO A 12 -25.99 25.41 48.78
CA PRO A 12 -25.79 23.99 48.48
C PRO A 12 -25.66 23.68 46.98
N TYR A 13 -24.90 22.64 46.69
CA TYR A 13 -24.87 21.96 45.40
C TYR A 13 -24.56 20.47 45.55
N VAL A 14 -24.82 19.68 44.49
CA VAL A 14 -24.62 18.23 44.49
C VAL A 14 -23.53 17.87 43.50
N LYS A 15 -22.49 17.16 43.97
CA LYS A 15 -21.53 16.42 43.14
C LYS A 15 -22.07 15.01 42.91
N LEU A 16 -21.98 14.53 41.67
CA LEU A 16 -22.26 13.15 41.28
C LEU A 16 -20.96 12.53 40.78
N TYR A 17 -20.61 11.33 41.25
CA TYR A 17 -19.45 10.58 40.79
C TYR A 17 -19.77 9.11 40.49
N ILE A 18 -19.41 8.65 39.29
CA ILE A 18 -19.42 7.23 38.92
C ILE A 18 -18.00 6.85 38.48
N LYS A 19 -17.24 6.17 39.34
CA LYS A 19 -15.83 5.81 39.10
C LYS A 19 -15.60 4.97 37.83
N THR A 20 -16.60 4.20 37.40
CA THR A 20 -16.56 3.35 36.20
C THR A 20 -16.94 4.09 34.90
N ALA A 21 -17.51 5.29 34.97
CA ALA A 21 -17.99 6.03 33.80
C ALA A 21 -16.95 7.02 33.27
N SER A 22 -16.87 7.15 31.94
CA SER A 22 -15.88 8.01 31.27
C SER A 22 -16.05 9.51 31.53
N ASN A 23 -17.28 9.94 31.81
CA ASN A 23 -17.69 11.27 32.23
C ASN A 23 -18.18 11.27 33.68
N GLY A 24 -17.59 10.42 34.52
CA GLY A 24 -18.12 10.04 35.82
C GLY A 24 -18.40 11.18 36.79
N ARG A 25 -17.72 12.33 36.69
CA ARG A 25 -17.93 13.49 37.57
C ARG A 25 -18.86 14.53 36.94
N LYS A 26 -19.84 15.00 37.72
CA LYS A 26 -20.73 16.15 37.42
C LYS A 26 -21.00 16.95 38.70
N ARG A 27 -21.30 18.25 38.59
CA ARG A 27 -21.90 19.05 39.66
C ARG A 27 -23.15 19.79 39.16
N THR A 28 -24.14 19.97 40.02
CA THR A 28 -25.20 20.98 39.81
C THR A 28 -24.64 22.38 40.02
N LYS A 29 -25.41 23.41 39.67
CA LYS A 29 -25.11 24.80 40.06
C LYS A 29 -25.30 25.01 41.55
N VAL A 30 -24.45 25.85 42.13
CA VAL A 30 -24.67 26.43 43.46
C VAL A 30 -26.02 27.16 43.49
N LYS A 31 -26.75 27.01 44.59
CA LYS A 31 -28.04 27.66 44.84
C LYS A 31 -27.89 28.55 46.07
N ASN A 32 -27.53 29.80 45.84
CA ASN A 32 -27.14 30.70 46.93
C ASN A 32 -28.30 30.95 47.92
N ASN A 33 -27.98 30.90 49.21
CA ASN A 33 -28.79 31.32 50.34
C ASN A 33 -30.14 30.58 50.41
N THR A 34 -30.13 29.25 50.25
CA THR A 34 -31.32 28.42 50.43
C THR A 34 -31.03 27.03 51.00
N ALA A 35 -31.62 26.75 52.17
CA ALA A 35 -31.71 25.40 52.73
C ALA A 35 -32.69 24.47 51.98
N ASN A 36 -33.42 24.98 50.96
CA ASN A 36 -34.37 24.22 50.13
C ASN A 36 -34.05 24.45 48.64
N PRO A 37 -32.93 23.90 48.13
CA PRO A 37 -32.52 24.08 46.73
C PRO A 37 -33.39 23.27 45.76
N VAL A 38 -33.69 23.85 44.60
CA VAL A 38 -34.32 23.17 43.47
C VAL A 38 -33.43 23.36 42.25
N TRP A 39 -32.79 22.29 41.78
CA TRP A 39 -31.85 22.33 40.65
C TRP A 39 -32.51 22.03 39.29
N GLU A 40 -33.29 20.94 39.20
CA GLU A 40 -33.88 20.40 37.95
C GLU A 40 -32.86 20.10 36.83
N GLU A 41 -31.60 19.87 37.20
CA GLU A 41 -30.51 19.59 36.26
C GLU A 41 -30.42 18.09 35.92
N THR A 42 -30.45 17.74 34.64
CA THR A 42 -30.37 16.37 34.15
C THR A 42 -28.95 16.03 33.68
N PHE A 43 -28.38 14.94 34.19
CA PHE A 43 -27.06 14.44 33.81
C PHE A 43 -27.16 13.09 33.09
N GLN A 44 -26.23 12.84 32.16
CA GLN A 44 -26.13 11.59 31.41
C GLN A 44 -24.75 10.96 31.62
N PHE A 45 -24.72 9.65 31.87
CA PHE A 45 -23.52 8.86 32.11
C PHE A 45 -23.50 7.65 31.19
N TYR A 46 -22.31 7.30 30.69
CA TYR A 46 -22.11 6.09 29.90
C TYR A 46 -21.51 5.00 30.79
N LEU A 47 -22.22 3.86 30.88
CA LEU A 47 -21.93 2.77 31.81
C LEU A 47 -21.53 1.50 31.06
N ASP A 48 -20.60 0.74 31.62
CA ASP A 48 -20.28 -0.61 31.15
C ASP A 48 -21.14 -1.64 31.92
N PRO A 49 -21.99 -2.44 31.25
CA PRO A 49 -22.82 -3.43 31.93
C PRO A 49 -22.04 -4.58 32.60
N ASN A 50 -20.76 -4.75 32.27
CA ASN A 50 -19.92 -5.85 32.77
C ASN A 50 -19.23 -5.54 34.11
N VAL A 51 -19.24 -4.27 34.56
CA VAL A 51 -18.66 -3.84 35.84
C VAL A 51 -19.73 -3.32 36.80
N LYS A 52 -19.40 -3.33 38.09
CA LYS A 52 -20.27 -2.80 39.14
C LYS A 52 -20.28 -1.27 39.11
N ASN A 53 -21.33 -0.68 38.52
CA ASN A 53 -21.48 0.77 38.44
C ASN A 53 -22.11 1.33 39.73
N ILE A 54 -21.33 2.11 40.48
CA ILE A 54 -21.79 2.77 41.71
C ILE A 54 -21.86 4.28 41.45
N LEU A 55 -23.00 4.87 41.78
CA LEU A 55 -23.20 6.32 41.84
C LEU A 55 -22.97 6.81 43.27
N GLU A 56 -21.91 7.59 43.45
CA GLU A 56 -21.68 8.40 44.64
C GLU A 56 -22.36 9.76 44.43
N ILE A 57 -23.13 10.18 45.43
CA ILE A 57 -23.87 11.44 45.48
C ILE A 57 -23.37 12.18 46.71
N THR A 58 -22.78 13.35 46.52
CA THR A 58 -22.17 14.15 47.58
C THR A 58 -22.86 15.50 47.63
N LEU A 59 -23.43 15.83 48.79
CA LEU A 59 -23.95 17.16 49.07
C LEU A 59 -22.79 18.05 49.56
N MET A 60 -22.65 19.21 48.94
CA MET A 60 -21.63 20.22 49.21
C MET A 60 -22.30 21.54 49.59
N GLU A 61 -21.61 22.36 50.37
CA GLU A 61 -21.96 23.73 50.73
C GLU A 61 -20.83 24.64 50.21
N SER A 62 -21.15 25.76 49.55
CA SER A 62 -20.14 26.55 48.84
C SER A 62 -19.75 27.80 49.62
N ASP A 63 -18.52 27.79 50.15
CA ASP A 63 -18.01 28.76 51.11
C ASP A 63 -16.88 29.61 50.52
N THR A 64 -16.83 30.90 50.88
CA THR A 64 -15.87 31.89 50.37
C THR A 64 -14.38 31.58 50.61
N VAL A 65 -14.06 30.51 51.36
CA VAL A 65 -12.70 30.06 51.70
C VAL A 65 -12.42 28.62 51.22
N GLY A 66 -13.43 27.94 50.67
CA GLY A 66 -13.35 26.56 50.18
C GLY A 66 -14.60 25.74 50.54
N ASP A 67 -15.19 25.06 49.57
CA ASP A 67 -16.47 24.34 49.73
C ASP A 67 -16.46 23.25 50.81
N ASP A 68 -17.41 23.31 51.74
CA ASP A 68 -17.50 22.39 52.87
C ASP A 68 -18.31 21.12 52.53
N LEU A 69 -17.83 19.97 53.03
CA LEU A 69 -18.41 18.66 52.72
C LEU A 69 -19.58 18.34 53.65
N VAL A 70 -20.80 18.32 53.11
CA VAL A 70 -21.98 17.97 53.92
C VAL A 70 -21.95 16.47 54.24
N ASP A 71 -22.14 15.58 53.25
CA ASP A 71 -22.14 14.12 53.42
C ASP A 71 -22.19 13.44 52.03
N THR A 72 -21.79 12.16 51.95
CA THR A 72 -21.76 11.35 50.70
C THR A 72 -22.57 10.06 50.86
N LYS A 73 -23.31 9.69 49.81
CA LYS A 73 -24.12 8.46 49.75
C LYS A 73 -23.83 7.70 48.45
N SER A 74 -23.68 6.39 48.55
CA SER A 74 -23.44 5.51 47.39
C SER A 74 -24.71 4.74 47.01
N PHE A 75 -24.92 4.50 45.72
CA PHE A 75 -26.03 3.73 45.18
C PHE A 75 -25.57 2.80 44.04
N ASP A 76 -26.04 1.56 44.08
CA ASP A 76 -25.68 0.52 43.11
C ASP A 76 -26.61 0.59 41.88
N LEU A 77 -26.10 1.08 40.76
CA LEU A 77 -26.89 1.25 39.53
C LEU A 77 -27.25 -0.09 38.89
N SER A 78 -26.55 -1.18 39.24
CA SER A 78 -26.87 -2.54 38.80
C SER A 78 -28.24 -3.04 39.27
N ALA A 79 -28.87 -2.36 40.24
CA ALA A 79 -30.23 -2.64 40.69
C ALA A 79 -31.34 -1.99 39.82
N LEU A 80 -30.98 -1.12 38.88
CA LEU A 80 -31.92 -0.45 37.98
C LEU A 80 -32.23 -1.32 36.76
N LYS A 81 -33.51 -1.43 36.41
CA LYS A 81 -33.92 -2.04 35.15
C LYS A 81 -33.82 -1.06 33.99
N ILE A 82 -33.61 -1.60 32.80
CA ILE A 82 -33.58 -0.85 31.54
C ILE A 82 -34.97 -0.30 31.22
N ASP A 83 -35.02 0.96 30.79
CA ASP A 83 -36.20 1.76 30.40
C ASP A 83 -37.30 1.98 31.46
N GLU A 84 -37.16 1.45 32.67
CA GLU A 84 -37.92 1.91 33.84
C GLU A 84 -37.33 3.22 34.41
N THR A 85 -38.20 4.08 34.97
CA THR A 85 -37.79 5.29 35.69
C THR A 85 -37.83 5.00 37.19
N TYR A 86 -36.74 5.30 37.90
CA TYR A 86 -36.60 5.06 39.33
C TYR A 86 -36.38 6.39 40.07
N LYS A 87 -37.22 6.70 41.07
CA LYS A 87 -37.09 7.90 41.91
C LYS A 87 -36.66 7.48 43.31
N LYS A 88 -35.71 8.22 43.90
CA LYS A 88 -35.21 7.95 45.25
C LYS A 88 -34.77 9.23 45.95
N THR A 89 -35.27 9.41 47.17
CA THR A 89 -34.78 10.39 48.15
C THR A 89 -33.52 9.85 48.85
N PHE A 90 -32.51 10.70 49.03
CA PHE A 90 -31.30 10.41 49.77
C PHE A 90 -31.21 11.33 50.99
N VAL A 91 -31.03 10.74 52.17
CA VAL A 91 -30.92 11.48 53.45
C VAL A 91 -29.45 11.64 53.83
N PHE A 92 -29.04 12.86 54.13
CA PHE A 92 -27.69 13.30 54.46
C PHE A 92 -27.67 13.87 55.89
N LYS A 93 -26.64 13.53 56.69
CA LYS A 93 -26.50 13.96 58.11
C LYS A 93 -27.79 13.80 58.97
N GLU A 94 -28.61 12.79 58.64
CA GLU A 94 -29.92 12.47 59.25
C GLU A 94 -31.03 13.54 59.13
N THR A 95 -30.77 14.69 58.51
CA THR A 95 -31.71 15.84 58.49
C THR A 95 -31.98 16.46 57.12
N SER A 96 -31.05 16.33 56.16
CA SER A 96 -31.17 16.95 54.82
C SER A 96 -31.55 15.91 53.77
N GLU A 97 -32.55 16.20 52.93
CA GLU A 97 -33.07 15.28 51.92
C GLU A 97 -32.82 15.79 50.50
N VAL A 98 -32.43 14.89 49.58
CA VAL A 98 -32.25 15.20 48.14
C VAL A 98 -32.98 14.15 47.30
N ASP A 99 -33.96 14.60 46.52
CA ASP A 99 -34.68 13.77 45.55
C ASP A 99 -33.91 13.62 44.24
N VAL A 100 -33.77 12.38 43.76
CA VAL A 100 -33.07 12.05 42.51
C VAL A 100 -33.92 11.12 41.65
N GLU A 101 -34.09 11.47 40.38
CA GLU A 101 -34.66 10.60 39.35
C GLU A 101 -33.54 9.98 38.50
N MET A 102 -33.59 8.66 38.32
CA MET A 102 -32.61 7.86 37.59
C MET A 102 -33.31 7.01 36.53
N LYS A 103 -32.67 6.88 35.36
CA LYS A 103 -33.15 6.01 34.28
C LYS A 103 -31.97 5.42 33.51
N VAL A 104 -31.98 4.09 33.35
CA VAL A 104 -31.05 3.36 32.49
C VAL A 104 -31.74 3.09 31.13
N LYS A 105 -30.98 3.17 30.04
CA LYS A 105 -31.43 2.82 28.68
C LYS A 105 -30.34 2.07 27.93
N THR A 106 -30.72 1.17 27.03
CA THR A 106 -29.76 0.59 26.07
C THR A 106 -29.33 1.66 25.05
N CYS A 107 -28.03 1.79 24.81
CA CYS A 107 -27.52 2.72 23.80
C CYS A 107 -27.56 2.05 22.41
N SER A 108 -28.61 2.33 21.64
CA SER A 108 -28.76 1.86 20.26
C SER A 108 -28.63 3.00 19.24
N ALA A 109 -28.04 2.70 18.07
CA ALA A 109 -27.82 3.59 16.92
C ALA A 109 -26.58 4.53 17.01
N PRO A 110 -26.05 4.96 15.85
CA PRO A 110 -24.68 4.68 15.40
C PRO A 110 -23.60 5.41 16.19
N THR A 111 -22.40 4.84 16.23
CA THR A 111 -21.22 5.48 16.83
C THR A 111 -20.84 6.76 16.10
N ASP A 112 -20.35 7.75 16.86
CA ASP A 112 -19.85 9.02 16.32
C ASP A 112 -18.44 8.86 15.70
N MET A 113 -17.80 7.71 15.94
CA MET A 113 -16.64 7.21 15.21
C MET A 113 -17.05 6.18 14.14
N ARG A 114 -16.29 6.17 13.04
CA ARG A 114 -16.38 5.23 11.93
C ARG A 114 -15.49 4.02 12.18
N TYR A 115 -16.00 2.83 11.87
CA TYR A 115 -15.29 1.55 11.98
C TYR A 115 -15.35 0.81 10.64
N SER A 116 -14.36 1.05 9.77
CA SER A 116 -14.10 0.19 8.61
C SER A 116 -12.71 0.45 8.04
N LEU A 117 -12.16 -0.53 7.33
CA LEU A 117 -10.89 -0.38 6.60
C LEU A 117 -11.08 0.37 5.28
N ASP A 118 -12.32 0.54 4.80
CA ASP A 118 -12.64 1.36 3.62
C ASP A 118 -12.36 2.85 3.84
N LEU A 119 -12.27 3.61 2.76
CA LEU A 119 -12.24 5.08 2.80
C LEU A 119 -13.59 5.64 3.28
N CYS A 120 -13.61 6.85 3.83
CA CYS A 120 -14.85 7.58 4.07
C CYS A 120 -15.59 7.92 2.75
N ASP A 121 -16.90 8.16 2.86
CA ASP A 121 -17.74 8.57 1.72
C ASP A 121 -17.21 9.85 1.05
N GLU A 122 -16.73 10.80 1.85
CA GLU A 122 -16.19 12.07 1.37
C GLU A 122 -14.87 11.91 0.58
N GLU A 123 -13.96 11.01 1.00
CA GLU A 123 -12.76 10.71 0.20
C GLU A 123 -13.13 9.90 -1.06
N THR A 124 -14.12 9.02 -0.97
CA THR A 124 -14.61 8.24 -2.12
C THR A 124 -15.24 9.13 -3.20
N ASP A 125 -16.10 10.08 -2.81
CA ASP A 125 -16.65 11.11 -3.69
C ASP A 125 -15.55 12.03 -4.26
N PHE A 126 -14.58 12.45 -3.44
CA PHE A 126 -13.40 13.17 -3.91
C PHE A 126 -12.66 12.39 -5.01
N ARG A 127 -12.33 11.12 -4.80
CA ARG A 127 -11.62 10.28 -5.79
C ARG A 127 -12.41 10.15 -7.09
N GLN A 128 -13.72 9.92 -7.01
CA GLN A 128 -14.57 9.82 -8.20
C GLN A 128 -14.64 11.11 -9.02
N LYS A 129 -14.64 12.27 -8.36
CA LYS A 129 -14.54 13.59 -9.02
C LYS A 129 -13.13 13.83 -9.58
N ARG A 130 -12.10 13.66 -8.74
CA ARG A 130 -10.69 13.92 -9.07
C ARG A 130 -10.21 13.03 -10.21
N LYS A 131 -10.60 11.75 -10.28
CA LYS A 131 -10.22 10.85 -11.39
C LYS A 131 -10.70 11.35 -12.75
N ARG A 132 -11.81 12.10 -12.83
CA ARG A 132 -12.29 12.75 -14.07
C ARG A 132 -11.50 14.00 -14.42
N VAL A 133 -11.09 14.79 -13.43
CA VAL A 133 -10.19 15.94 -13.63
C VAL A 133 -8.83 15.45 -14.12
N VAL A 134 -8.25 14.46 -13.43
CA VAL A 134 -6.97 13.82 -13.75
C VAL A 134 -6.98 13.17 -15.13
N PHE A 135 -8.09 12.56 -15.56
CA PHE A 135 -8.22 12.02 -16.92
C PHE A 135 -7.96 13.07 -18.01
N GLU A 136 -8.66 14.21 -17.97
CA GLU A 136 -8.50 15.24 -19.00
C GLU A 136 -7.17 16.02 -18.86
N THR A 137 -6.65 16.23 -17.64
CA THR A 137 -5.34 16.88 -17.45
C THR A 137 -4.21 15.98 -17.91
N MET A 138 -4.22 14.68 -17.59
CA MET A 138 -3.21 13.70 -18.00
C MET A 138 -3.24 13.42 -19.51
N LYS A 139 -4.43 13.37 -20.11
CA LYS A 139 -4.61 13.27 -21.57
C LYS A 139 -4.07 14.50 -22.29
N LYS A 140 -4.25 15.70 -21.74
CA LYS A 140 -3.60 16.93 -22.23
C LYS A 140 -2.07 16.90 -22.02
N LEU A 141 -1.60 16.33 -20.92
CA LEU A 141 -0.19 16.26 -20.52
C LEU A 141 0.65 15.32 -21.40
N LEU A 142 0.08 14.17 -21.77
CA LEU A 142 0.77 13.07 -22.46
C LEU A 142 0.37 12.89 -23.93
N GLY A 143 -0.67 13.59 -24.40
CA GLY A 143 -1.15 13.50 -25.78
C GLY A 143 -1.54 12.07 -26.16
N GLU A 144 -0.94 11.54 -27.23
CA GLU A 144 -1.18 10.17 -27.72
C GLU A 144 -0.77 9.06 -26.74
N ARG A 145 0.13 9.36 -25.78
CA ARG A 145 0.51 8.44 -24.70
C ARG A 145 -0.41 8.51 -23.48
N GLY A 146 -1.36 9.45 -23.46
CA GLY A 146 -2.32 9.61 -22.35
C GLY A 146 -3.44 8.56 -22.32
N PRO A 147 -4.23 8.55 -21.24
CA PRO A 147 -5.36 7.63 -21.09
C PRO A 147 -6.48 7.93 -22.09
N LYS A 148 -7.07 6.85 -22.63
CA LYS A 148 -8.23 6.85 -23.55
C LYS A 148 -9.54 6.67 -22.80
N GLU A 149 -9.52 5.95 -21.68
CA GLU A 149 -10.67 5.74 -20.81
C GLU A 149 -10.35 5.97 -19.31
N LEU A 150 -11.39 6.10 -18.49
CA LEU A 150 -11.27 6.32 -17.04
C LEU A 150 -10.67 5.12 -16.28
N GLY A 151 -10.68 3.92 -16.86
CA GLY A 151 -10.02 2.74 -16.30
C GLY A 151 -8.50 2.88 -16.27
N GLU A 152 -7.92 3.36 -17.37
CA GLU A 152 -6.46 3.49 -17.59
C GLU A 152 -5.77 4.57 -16.73
N VAL A 153 -6.51 5.41 -15.99
CA VAL A 153 -5.92 6.52 -15.22
C VAL A 153 -5.28 6.02 -13.91
N PRO A 154 -3.94 6.13 -13.74
CA PRO A 154 -3.26 5.78 -12.50
C PRO A 154 -3.49 6.84 -11.40
N SER A 155 -3.40 6.39 -10.16
CA SER A 155 -3.45 7.22 -8.95
C SER A 155 -2.03 7.63 -8.56
N ILE A 156 -1.73 8.93 -8.67
CA ILE A 156 -0.41 9.51 -8.36
C ILE A 156 -0.45 10.19 -6.98
N ALA A 157 0.54 9.93 -6.13
CA ALA A 157 0.74 10.61 -4.85
C ALA A 157 2.08 11.35 -4.78
N ILE A 158 2.07 12.58 -4.26
CA ILE A 158 3.26 13.42 -4.03
C ILE A 158 3.60 13.44 -2.54
N LEU A 159 4.75 12.91 -2.12
CA LEU A 159 5.12 12.83 -0.70
C LEU A 159 6.44 13.53 -0.40
N GLY A 160 6.43 14.36 0.66
CA GLY A 160 7.60 15.10 1.15
C GLY A 160 8.03 14.64 2.54
N SER A 161 9.34 14.51 2.75
CA SER A 161 9.92 14.10 4.03
C SER A 161 9.85 15.18 5.12
N GLY A 162 10.15 14.80 6.36
CA GLY A 162 10.50 15.76 7.40
C GLY A 162 11.87 16.40 7.20
N GLY A 163 12.19 17.39 8.04
CA GLY A 163 13.43 18.18 7.93
C GLY A 163 13.31 19.67 8.23
N GLY A 164 12.39 20.08 9.12
CA GLY A 164 12.23 21.48 9.53
C GLY A 164 11.98 22.45 8.37
N PHE A 165 12.55 23.67 8.46
CA PHE A 165 12.43 24.67 7.39
C PHE A 165 13.14 24.26 6.10
N ARG A 166 14.19 23.40 6.14
CA ARG A 166 14.78 22.82 4.92
C ARG A 166 13.74 22.05 4.11
N ALA A 167 13.00 21.14 4.73
CA ALA A 167 11.92 20.40 4.06
C ALA A 167 10.81 21.32 3.57
N MET A 168 10.38 22.29 4.39
CA MET A 168 9.30 23.23 4.05
C MET A 168 9.63 24.11 2.84
N VAL A 169 10.86 24.66 2.77
CA VAL A 169 11.33 25.48 1.64
C VAL A 169 11.56 24.61 0.40
N SER A 170 12.11 23.40 0.57
CA SER A 170 12.35 22.45 -0.52
C SER A 170 11.05 22.03 -1.20
N LEU A 171 10.03 21.63 -0.43
CA LEU A 171 8.74 21.22 -0.98
C LEU A 171 8.01 22.38 -1.69
N SER A 172 8.29 23.64 -1.30
CA SER A 172 7.79 24.81 -2.02
C SER A 172 8.38 24.98 -3.43
N GLY A 173 9.62 24.55 -3.66
CA GLY A 173 10.24 24.49 -4.99
C GLY A 173 9.66 23.36 -5.83
N VAL A 174 9.57 22.16 -5.25
CA VAL A 174 8.93 20.98 -5.86
C VAL A 174 7.50 21.29 -6.35
N PHE A 175 6.66 21.92 -5.53
CA PHE A 175 5.28 22.22 -5.90
C PHE A 175 5.15 23.27 -7.02
N CYS A 176 6.12 24.18 -7.17
CA CYS A 176 6.15 25.08 -8.32
C CYS A 176 6.47 24.29 -9.60
N ALA A 177 7.55 23.52 -9.60
CA ALA A 177 7.94 22.68 -10.74
C ALA A 177 6.84 21.70 -11.17
N LEU A 178 6.23 20.96 -10.24
CA LEU A 178 5.15 20.02 -10.57
C LEU A 178 3.90 20.72 -11.15
N LYS A 179 3.67 22.00 -10.82
CA LYS A 179 2.58 22.80 -11.40
C LYS A 179 2.93 23.32 -12.79
N GLU A 180 4.16 23.77 -13.02
CA GLU A 180 4.67 24.19 -14.33
C GLU A 180 4.71 23.01 -15.32
N MET A 181 5.12 21.84 -14.85
CA MET A 181 5.11 20.57 -15.60
C MET A 181 3.69 20.06 -15.91
N GLY A 182 2.65 20.56 -15.22
CA GLY A 182 1.27 20.06 -15.29
C GLY A 182 0.99 18.75 -14.52
N VAL A 183 2.00 18.18 -13.84
CA VAL A 183 1.91 16.92 -13.09
C VAL A 183 1.08 17.07 -11.81
N LEU A 184 1.12 18.23 -11.14
CA LEU A 184 0.33 18.49 -9.93
C LEU A 184 -1.19 18.41 -10.17
N ASP A 185 -1.63 18.73 -11.40
CA ASP A 185 -3.02 18.61 -11.83
C ASP A 185 -3.41 17.18 -12.24
N CYS A 186 -2.44 16.26 -12.27
CA CYS A 186 -2.63 14.82 -12.45
C CYS A 186 -2.56 14.04 -11.11
N ALA A 187 -2.08 14.66 -10.03
CA ALA A 187 -1.97 14.01 -8.73
C ALA A 187 -3.33 13.82 -8.04
N MET A 188 -3.54 12.65 -7.43
CA MET A 188 -4.70 12.30 -6.62
C MET A 188 -4.49 12.73 -5.15
N TYR A 189 -3.29 12.46 -4.62
CA TYR A 189 -2.93 12.69 -3.22
C TYR A 189 -1.66 13.53 -3.07
N THR A 190 -1.49 14.16 -1.92
CA THR A 190 -0.18 14.58 -1.42
C THR A 190 -0.06 14.35 0.08
N ALA A 191 1.11 13.94 0.56
CA ALA A 191 1.36 13.70 1.98
C ALA A 191 2.62 14.42 2.49
N GLY A 192 2.60 14.81 3.77
CA GLY A 192 3.74 15.41 4.45
C GLY A 192 3.76 15.05 5.93
N LEU A 193 4.97 14.86 6.48
CA LEU A 193 5.23 14.83 7.92
C LEU A 193 6.21 15.94 8.30
N SER A 194 6.23 16.35 9.57
CA SER A 194 7.15 17.38 10.09
C SER A 194 7.22 18.63 9.20
N GLY A 195 8.42 19.05 8.77
CA GLY A 195 8.61 20.21 7.89
C GLY A 195 7.82 20.21 6.57
N ALA A 196 7.57 19.06 5.95
CA ALA A 196 6.70 18.99 4.76
C ALA A 196 5.22 19.24 5.10
N ALA A 197 4.76 18.76 6.26
CA ALA A 197 3.42 19.04 6.76
C ALA A 197 3.19 20.55 6.93
N TRP A 198 4.20 21.31 7.35
CA TRP A 198 4.11 22.77 7.50
C TRP A 198 3.93 23.50 6.15
N TYR A 199 4.60 23.06 5.09
CA TYR A 199 4.40 23.64 3.75
C TYR A 199 2.98 23.33 3.25
N LEU A 200 2.57 22.06 3.31
CA LEU A 200 1.23 21.66 2.86
C LEU A 200 0.13 22.37 3.65
N SER A 201 0.24 22.46 4.97
CA SER A 201 -0.76 23.15 5.79
C SER A 201 -0.81 24.66 5.53
N THR A 202 0.33 25.28 5.20
CA THR A 202 0.37 26.67 4.74
C THR A 202 -0.33 26.81 3.38
N LEU A 203 0.05 25.99 2.40
CA LEU A 203 -0.52 25.99 1.04
C LEU A 203 -2.04 25.80 1.04
N TYR A 204 -2.54 24.76 1.71
CA TYR A 204 -3.97 24.42 1.76
C TYR A 204 -4.80 25.29 2.73
N SER A 205 -4.17 26.23 3.44
CA SER A 205 -4.86 27.29 4.21
C SER A 205 -4.90 28.65 3.49
N HIS A 206 -4.21 28.79 2.36
CA HIS A 206 -4.10 30.06 1.64
C HIS A 206 -5.37 30.36 0.83
N PRO A 207 -6.01 31.54 0.95
CA PRO A 207 -7.35 31.80 0.38
C PRO A 207 -7.41 31.74 -1.15
N ASP A 208 -6.29 32.02 -1.85
CA ASP A 208 -6.23 31.91 -3.32
C ASP A 208 -5.94 30.48 -3.82
N TRP A 209 -5.66 29.50 -2.94
CA TRP A 209 -5.39 28.11 -3.34
C TRP A 209 -6.72 27.38 -3.65
N PRO A 210 -6.80 26.52 -4.69
CA PRO A 210 -5.79 26.15 -5.69
C PRO A 210 -5.81 26.99 -6.97
N ASN A 211 -6.46 28.16 -6.95
CA ASN A 211 -6.61 29.02 -8.13
C ASN A 211 -5.35 29.84 -8.48
N THR A 212 -4.38 29.96 -7.56
CA THR A 212 -3.09 30.62 -7.78
C THR A 212 -1.92 29.64 -7.93
N HIS A 213 -0.88 30.06 -8.64
CA HIS A 213 0.37 29.34 -8.71
C HIS A 213 1.08 29.29 -7.34
N PRO A 214 1.67 28.14 -6.92
CA PRO A 214 2.40 28.02 -5.66
C PRO A 214 3.52 29.04 -5.47
N SER A 215 4.11 29.56 -6.57
CA SER A 215 5.21 30.53 -6.52
C SER A 215 4.83 31.88 -5.89
N LYS A 216 3.53 32.27 -5.84
CA LYS A 216 3.10 33.43 -5.03
C LYS A 216 3.18 33.13 -3.54
N ILE A 217 2.63 31.99 -3.12
CA ILE A 217 2.60 31.56 -1.72
C ILE A 217 4.04 31.33 -1.21
N ARG A 218 4.95 30.88 -2.09
CA ARG A 218 6.40 30.83 -1.86
C ARG A 218 7.03 32.22 -1.60
N GLN A 219 6.56 33.30 -2.22
CA GLN A 219 7.04 34.66 -1.94
C GLN A 219 6.58 35.19 -0.58
N ASP A 220 5.39 34.82 -0.12
CA ASP A 220 4.92 35.18 1.22
C ASP A 220 5.62 34.34 2.30
N LEU A 221 5.84 33.05 2.05
CA LEU A 221 6.72 32.22 2.87
C LEU A 221 8.12 32.84 2.99
N ARG A 222 8.76 33.23 1.88
CA ARG A 222 10.08 33.88 1.84
C ARG A 222 10.19 35.09 2.77
N LYS A 223 9.16 35.94 2.81
CA LYS A 223 9.11 37.10 3.73
C LYS A 223 9.11 36.62 5.18
N ASN A 224 8.19 35.72 5.51
CA ASN A 224 7.96 35.25 6.88
C ASN A 224 9.16 34.51 7.49
N LEU A 225 10.03 33.86 6.69
CA LEU A 225 11.23 33.18 7.21
C LEU A 225 12.48 34.08 7.26
N THR A 226 12.43 35.27 6.65
CA THR A 226 13.55 36.24 6.65
C THR A 226 13.70 36.90 8.02
N ASP A 227 12.63 37.07 8.79
CA ASP A 227 12.69 37.64 10.14
C ASP A 227 13.23 36.62 11.16
N ASN A 228 14.08 37.07 12.10
CA ASN A 228 14.66 36.18 13.10
C ASN A 228 13.69 35.96 14.28
N TRP A 229 12.77 35.02 14.10
CA TRP A 229 11.76 34.58 15.06
C TRP A 229 12.33 34.18 16.45
N MET A 230 13.59 33.77 16.57
CA MET A 230 14.18 33.44 17.89
C MET A 230 14.27 34.66 18.79
N TRP A 231 14.32 35.88 18.23
CA TRP A 231 14.21 37.10 19.01
C TRP A 231 12.77 37.35 19.49
N LEU A 232 11.76 37.02 18.67
CA LEU A 232 10.34 37.07 19.06
C LEU A 232 10.02 36.08 20.19
N LEU A 233 10.55 34.85 20.13
CA LEU A 233 10.50 33.85 21.20
C LEU A 233 11.01 34.37 22.55
N LEU A 234 11.91 35.35 22.54
CA LEU A 234 12.52 35.98 23.72
C LEU A 234 11.89 37.33 24.09
N THR A 235 10.86 37.79 23.38
CA THR A 235 10.12 39.01 23.78
C THR A 235 9.02 38.69 24.80
N PRO A 236 9.04 39.28 26.01
CA PRO A 236 8.06 38.95 27.05
C PRO A 236 6.60 39.12 26.61
N SER A 237 6.30 40.11 25.76
CA SER A 237 4.93 40.34 25.23
C SER A 237 4.42 39.16 24.41
N TRP A 238 5.24 38.60 23.52
CA TRP A 238 4.88 37.44 22.70
C TRP A 238 4.74 36.18 23.58
N MET A 239 5.65 36.01 24.54
CA MET A 239 5.66 34.88 25.48
C MET A 239 4.45 34.89 26.41
N TYR A 240 4.11 36.02 27.03
CA TYR A 240 2.90 36.17 27.85
C TYR A 240 1.63 35.97 27.01
N SER A 241 1.59 36.41 25.76
CA SER A 241 0.44 36.15 24.86
C SER A 241 0.25 34.65 24.61
N HIS A 242 1.32 33.91 24.29
CA HIS A 242 1.25 32.46 24.06
C HIS A 242 1.02 31.66 25.36
N MET A 243 1.58 32.10 26.48
CA MET A 243 1.30 31.50 27.78
C MET A 243 -0.16 31.73 28.19
N ASN A 244 -0.72 32.92 27.94
CA ASN A 244 -2.14 33.17 28.10
C ASN A 244 -3.00 32.28 27.18
N ILE A 245 -2.62 32.09 25.91
CA ILE A 245 -3.28 31.13 24.99
C ILE A 245 -3.26 29.70 25.56
N ILE A 246 -2.16 29.27 26.19
CA ILE A 246 -2.02 27.94 26.80
C ILE A 246 -2.82 27.83 28.11
N LEU A 247 -2.82 28.85 28.96
CA LEU A 247 -3.57 28.90 30.22
C LEU A 247 -5.09 29.06 30.00
N ASP A 248 -5.50 29.81 28.96
CA ASP A 248 -6.88 29.92 28.49
C ASP A 248 -7.33 28.57 27.88
N LYS A 249 -6.50 27.93 27.04
CA LYS A 249 -6.72 26.55 26.59
C LYS A 249 -6.83 25.54 27.74
N ARG A 250 -6.13 25.77 28.87
CA ARG A 250 -6.16 24.94 30.08
C ARG A 250 -7.36 25.20 31.00
N SER A 251 -7.98 26.38 30.95
CA SER A 251 -9.03 26.81 31.89
C SER A 251 -10.41 27.01 31.25
N ARG A 252 -10.49 27.57 30.03
CA ARG A 252 -11.73 27.90 29.31
C ARG A 252 -11.47 27.86 27.80
N GLY A 253 -11.40 26.67 27.22
CA GLY A 253 -10.70 26.44 25.94
C GLY A 253 -11.21 27.13 24.66
N GLN A 254 -10.99 28.44 24.50
CA GLN A 254 -10.72 29.10 23.21
C GLN A 254 -10.31 30.59 23.32
N PRO A 255 -9.09 30.98 22.88
CA PRO A 255 -8.73 32.38 22.69
C PRO A 255 -9.21 32.93 21.34
N ARG A 256 -9.37 34.26 21.24
CA ARG A 256 -10.08 34.93 20.14
C ARG A 256 -9.18 35.46 19.00
N GLN A 257 -9.10 34.72 17.90
CA GLN A 257 -8.88 35.23 16.53
C GLN A 257 -9.32 34.17 15.51
N HIS A 258 -9.51 34.53 14.23
CA HIS A 258 -9.80 33.54 13.18
C HIS A 258 -8.52 32.81 12.77
N VAL A 259 -8.15 31.79 13.52
CA VAL A 259 -7.02 30.91 13.21
C VAL A 259 -7.48 29.81 12.23
N PRO A 260 -6.73 29.50 11.16
CA PRO A 260 -7.06 28.40 10.25
C PRO A 260 -7.18 27.05 10.97
N LYS A 261 -8.02 26.16 10.43
CA LYS A 261 -8.22 24.78 10.91
C LYS A 261 -7.95 23.74 9.82
N LEU A 262 -7.99 22.45 10.18
CA LEU A 262 -7.80 21.37 9.21
C LEU A 262 -9.10 21.05 8.44
N SER A 263 -10.25 21.09 9.10
CA SER A 263 -11.56 20.96 8.44
C SER A 263 -11.82 22.06 7.39
N GLU A 264 -11.25 23.25 7.59
CA GLU A 264 -11.36 24.39 6.67
C GLU A 264 -10.66 24.12 5.33
N GLN A 265 -9.64 23.25 5.29
CA GLN A 265 -8.92 22.87 4.05
C GLN A 265 -9.82 22.13 3.03
N ARG A 266 -11.02 21.68 3.44
CA ARG A 266 -12.03 21.10 2.54
C ARG A 266 -12.34 22.00 1.34
N HIS A 267 -12.20 23.33 1.46
CA HIS A 267 -12.45 24.27 0.35
C HIS A 267 -11.58 23.98 -0.89
N ALA A 268 -10.34 23.53 -0.73
CA ALA A 268 -9.42 23.26 -1.84
C ALA A 268 -9.69 21.92 -2.54
N VAL A 269 -10.33 20.98 -1.85
CA VAL A 269 -10.53 19.58 -2.32
C VAL A 269 -11.97 19.23 -2.66
N LYS A 270 -12.97 19.90 -2.09
CA LYS A 270 -14.41 19.62 -2.30
C LYS A 270 -14.83 19.51 -3.77
N ASP A 271 -14.29 20.42 -4.59
CA ASP A 271 -14.55 20.52 -6.03
C ASP A 271 -13.45 19.84 -6.87
N ALA A 272 -12.63 19.00 -6.22
CA ALA A 272 -11.52 18.20 -6.78
C ALA A 272 -10.44 18.97 -7.55
N ALA A 273 -10.27 20.27 -7.23
CA ALA A 273 -9.33 21.15 -7.91
C ALA A 273 -7.86 20.93 -7.45
N ALA A 274 -7.63 20.61 -6.17
CA ALA A 274 -6.34 20.15 -5.66
C ALA A 274 -6.30 18.61 -5.44
N PRO A 275 -5.11 18.00 -5.31
CA PRO A 275 -4.94 16.68 -4.67
C PRO A 275 -5.45 16.69 -3.22
N MET A 276 -5.74 15.52 -2.63
CA MET A 276 -6.07 15.42 -1.20
C MET A 276 -4.81 15.60 -0.34
N PRO A 277 -4.76 16.55 0.61
CA PRO A 277 -3.66 16.66 1.55
C PRO A 277 -3.83 15.66 2.70
N LEU A 278 -2.76 14.92 3.00
CA LEU A 278 -2.66 13.99 4.11
C LEU A 278 -1.49 14.36 5.01
N TYR A 279 -1.70 14.28 6.32
CA TYR A 279 -0.69 14.56 7.34
C TYR A 279 -0.64 13.40 8.33
N THR A 280 0.44 13.28 9.10
CA THR A 280 0.60 12.14 10.02
C THR A 280 1.49 12.44 11.23
N CYS A 281 1.23 11.72 12.32
CA CYS A 281 2.09 11.60 13.49
C CYS A 281 2.02 10.16 14.04
N LEU A 282 2.87 9.84 15.03
CA LEU A 282 2.88 8.54 15.72
C LEU A 282 2.21 8.64 17.09
N HIS A 283 1.35 7.69 17.41
CA HIS A 283 0.98 7.40 18.79
C HIS A 283 2.05 6.52 19.47
N VAL A 284 2.52 6.92 20.65
CA VAL A 284 3.50 6.18 21.48
C VAL A 284 2.99 5.92 22.91
N LYS A 285 3.51 4.88 23.57
CA LYS A 285 3.09 4.44 24.93
C LYS A 285 4.00 4.93 26.05
N LYS A 286 3.43 5.12 27.25
CA LYS A 286 4.14 5.67 28.43
C LYS A 286 5.33 4.80 28.88
N ASN A 287 5.25 3.47 28.74
CA ASN A 287 6.24 2.52 29.30
C ASN A 287 6.87 1.59 28.23
N LYS A 288 7.05 2.06 26.98
CA LYS A 288 7.71 1.33 25.89
C LYS A 288 8.54 2.27 25.02
N VAL A 289 9.59 1.76 24.38
CA VAL A 289 10.34 2.47 23.35
C VAL A 289 9.44 2.68 22.13
N ALA A 290 9.62 3.76 21.38
CA ALA A 290 8.81 4.03 20.18
C ALA A 290 8.99 2.93 19.10
N GLN A 291 10.14 2.25 19.09
CA GLN A 291 10.41 1.08 18.25
C GLN A 291 9.66 -0.17 18.74
N ASP A 292 9.43 -0.36 20.04
CA ASP A 292 8.67 -1.50 20.60
C ASP A 292 7.14 -1.37 20.40
N PHE A 293 6.65 -0.12 20.31
CA PHE A 293 5.26 0.20 20.03
C PHE A 293 5.10 1.67 19.59
N CYS A 294 4.80 1.85 18.31
CA CYS A 294 4.18 3.04 17.78
C CYS A 294 3.06 2.67 16.80
N GLU A 295 2.07 3.54 16.65
CA GLU A 295 0.96 3.37 15.69
C GLU A 295 0.80 4.65 14.89
N TRP A 296 0.65 4.53 13.56
CA TRP A 296 0.51 5.68 12.67
C TRP A 296 -0.91 6.26 12.76
N LEU A 297 -1.00 7.56 12.97
CA LEU A 297 -2.24 8.34 12.98
C LEU A 297 -2.28 9.18 11.70
N GLU A 298 -3.29 8.97 10.86
CA GLU A 298 -3.51 9.76 9.65
C GLU A 298 -4.48 10.92 9.89
N PHE A 299 -4.26 12.03 9.19
CA PHE A 299 -5.08 13.24 9.24
C PHE A 299 -5.40 13.70 7.83
N SER A 300 -6.69 13.91 7.55
CA SER A 300 -7.18 14.55 6.34
C SER A 300 -8.10 15.73 6.71
N PRO A 301 -8.55 16.54 5.72
CA PRO A 301 -9.60 17.52 5.96
C PRO A 301 -10.93 16.89 6.40
N TYR A 302 -11.17 15.60 6.17
CA TYR A 302 -12.46 14.93 6.43
C TYR A 302 -12.46 14.10 7.72
N GLU A 303 -11.51 13.16 7.85
CA GLU A 303 -11.34 12.30 9.01
C GLU A 303 -9.89 12.23 9.53
N VAL A 304 -9.77 11.85 10.80
CA VAL A 304 -8.51 11.58 11.54
C VAL A 304 -8.64 10.23 12.23
N GLY A 305 -7.64 9.35 12.14
CA GLY A 305 -7.76 8.01 12.71
C GLY A 305 -6.56 7.09 12.52
N MET A 306 -6.69 5.86 13.02
CA MET A 306 -5.67 4.80 12.94
C MET A 306 -6.13 3.72 11.96
N THR A 307 -5.53 3.71 10.77
CA THR A 307 -5.87 2.80 9.66
C THR A 307 -5.81 1.33 10.06
N LYS A 308 -4.77 0.93 10.82
CA LYS A 308 -4.57 -0.43 11.35
C LYS A 308 -5.74 -0.95 12.20
N TYR A 309 -6.52 -0.06 12.81
CA TYR A 309 -7.69 -0.42 13.62
C TYR A 309 -9.01 -0.07 12.92
N GLY A 310 -8.98 0.35 11.65
CA GLY A 310 -10.15 0.85 10.91
C GLY A 310 -10.92 1.98 11.60
N THR A 311 -10.31 2.69 12.55
CA THR A 311 -11.01 3.52 13.54
C THR A 311 -10.74 4.99 13.29
N PHE A 312 -11.78 5.72 12.89
CA PHE A 312 -11.71 7.11 12.46
C PHE A 312 -12.76 8.01 13.12
N MET A 313 -12.45 9.29 13.28
CA MET A 313 -13.36 10.34 13.73
C MET A 313 -13.34 11.51 12.74
N LYS A 314 -14.42 12.30 12.69
CA LYS A 314 -14.42 13.55 11.92
C LYS A 314 -13.35 14.51 12.43
N THR A 315 -12.68 15.21 11.53
CA THR A 315 -11.56 16.13 11.85
C THR A 315 -11.91 17.13 12.96
N GLU A 316 -13.14 17.67 12.95
CA GLU A 316 -13.65 18.62 13.95
C GLU A 316 -13.75 18.05 15.38
N HIS A 317 -13.71 16.73 15.55
CA HIS A 317 -13.80 16.06 16.84
C HIS A 317 -12.43 15.64 17.39
N PHE A 318 -11.34 15.84 16.65
CA PHE A 318 -10.00 15.53 17.12
C PHE A 318 -9.66 16.32 18.39
N GLY A 319 -9.37 15.60 19.48
CA GLY A 319 -9.16 16.15 20.82
C GLY A 319 -10.38 16.16 21.74
N SER A 320 -11.57 15.79 21.24
CA SER A 320 -12.76 15.58 22.07
C SER A 320 -12.67 14.33 22.96
N LYS A 321 -13.46 14.27 24.03
CA LYS A 321 -13.58 13.07 24.88
C LYS A 321 -14.56 12.08 24.23
N PHE A 322 -14.08 10.88 23.89
CA PHE A 322 -14.92 9.76 23.45
C PHE A 322 -15.00 8.65 24.52
N PHE A 323 -15.99 7.78 24.37
CA PHE A 323 -16.10 6.51 25.06
C PHE A 323 -16.97 5.55 24.24
N CYS A 324 -16.53 4.31 24.02
CA CYS A 324 -17.29 3.32 23.23
C CYS A 324 -17.73 3.85 21.85
N GLY A 325 -16.87 4.61 21.17
CA GLY A 325 -17.19 5.22 19.88
C GLY A 325 -18.23 6.35 19.94
N LYS A 326 -18.73 6.73 21.12
CA LYS A 326 -19.61 7.89 21.31
C LYS A 326 -18.84 9.13 21.72
N LEU A 327 -19.28 10.29 21.22
CA LEU A 327 -18.75 11.61 21.54
C LEU A 327 -19.34 12.10 22.87
N VAL A 328 -18.56 12.03 23.94
CA VAL A 328 -19.01 12.26 25.33
C VAL A 328 -18.84 13.71 25.78
N THR A 329 -17.83 14.40 25.26
CA THR A 329 -17.66 15.85 25.45
C THR A 329 -16.99 16.41 24.20
N PRO A 330 -17.73 17.09 23.31
CA PRO A 330 -17.13 17.80 22.19
C PRO A 330 -16.31 18.98 22.71
N TYR A 331 -15.06 19.07 22.26
CA TYR A 331 -14.26 20.28 22.36
C TYR A 331 -14.14 20.93 20.99
N PRO A 332 -13.92 22.26 20.91
CA PRO A 332 -13.71 22.92 19.61
C PRO A 332 -12.48 22.34 18.89
N GLU A 333 -12.56 22.20 17.57
CA GLU A 333 -11.44 21.76 16.73
C GLU A 333 -10.19 22.61 17.01
N PRO A 334 -9.01 21.99 17.24
CA PRO A 334 -7.80 22.73 17.53
C PRO A 334 -7.32 23.54 16.31
N PRO A 335 -6.65 24.67 16.53
CA PRO A 335 -6.07 25.46 15.44
C PRO A 335 -5.00 24.67 14.69
N LEU A 336 -4.84 24.95 13.40
CA LEU A 336 -3.90 24.25 12.52
C LEU A 336 -2.44 24.34 13.01
N PHE A 337 -2.06 25.43 13.70
CA PHE A 337 -0.73 25.54 14.31
C PHE A 337 -0.47 24.53 15.45
N TYR A 338 -1.51 24.08 16.15
CA TYR A 338 -1.35 23.02 17.15
C TYR A 338 -1.07 21.68 16.47
N LEU A 339 -1.70 21.42 15.33
CA LEU A 339 -1.41 20.23 14.52
C LEU A 339 -0.01 20.30 13.89
N GLN A 340 0.41 21.47 13.37
CA GLN A 340 1.79 21.70 12.92
C GLN A 340 2.82 21.40 14.03
N GLY A 341 2.53 21.77 15.28
CA GLY A 341 3.35 21.45 16.45
C GLY A 341 3.36 19.97 16.84
N VAL A 342 2.27 19.23 16.62
CA VAL A 342 2.21 17.77 16.83
C VAL A 342 2.94 17.01 15.72
N TRP A 343 2.72 17.38 14.46
CA TRP A 343 3.39 16.78 13.29
C TRP A 343 4.89 17.06 13.28
N GLY A 344 5.33 18.18 13.88
CA GLY A 344 6.73 18.59 14.02
C GLY A 344 7.27 18.53 15.45
N SER A 345 6.76 17.64 16.31
CA SER A 345 7.10 17.66 17.75
C SER A 345 8.57 17.36 18.07
N ALA A 346 9.39 16.89 17.12
CA ALA A 346 10.82 16.62 17.35
C ALA A 346 11.59 17.86 17.85
N PHE A 347 11.11 19.07 17.52
CA PHE A 347 11.74 20.33 17.93
C PHE A 347 11.56 20.69 19.40
N THR A 348 10.63 20.06 20.14
CA THR A 348 10.53 20.26 21.61
C THR A 348 11.75 19.67 22.34
N ILE A 349 12.36 18.63 21.77
CA ILE A 349 13.57 17.97 22.27
C ILE A 349 14.77 18.92 22.18
N MET A 350 14.96 19.57 21.03
CA MET A 350 16.01 20.59 20.86
C MET A 350 15.80 21.78 21.81
N LEU A 351 14.55 22.24 21.97
CA LEU A 351 14.24 23.35 22.88
C LEU A 351 14.66 23.01 24.32
N GLN A 352 14.46 21.77 24.77
CA GLN A 352 14.94 21.30 26.08
C GLN A 352 16.46 21.49 26.24
N ARG A 353 17.29 21.12 25.26
CA ARG A 353 18.76 21.33 25.31
C ARG A 353 19.15 22.79 25.45
N ILE A 354 18.59 23.68 24.63
CA ILE A 354 18.90 25.13 24.67
C ILE A 354 18.56 25.72 26.05
N LEU A 355 17.48 25.26 26.68
CA LEU A 355 17.02 25.75 27.98
C LEU A 355 17.67 25.05 29.20
N HIS A 356 18.26 23.87 29.04
CA HIS A 356 18.92 23.12 30.14
C HIS A 356 20.44 23.24 30.15
N GLU A 357 21.09 23.30 28.98
CA GLU A 357 22.56 23.24 28.87
C GLU A 357 23.21 24.64 28.77
N GLY A 358 22.41 25.70 28.64
CA GLY A 358 22.88 27.09 28.57
C GLY A 358 23.73 27.44 27.33
N GLN A 359 23.79 26.52 26.35
CA GLN A 359 24.55 26.71 25.11
C GLN A 359 23.93 27.80 24.21
N SER A 360 24.76 28.48 23.42
CA SER A 360 24.27 29.36 22.36
C SER A 360 23.44 28.55 21.35
N PRO A 361 22.27 29.02 20.90
CA PRO A 361 21.49 28.35 19.87
C PRO A 361 22.29 28.04 18.60
N THR A 362 23.26 28.88 18.23
CA THR A 362 24.15 28.66 17.07
C THR A 362 25.02 27.42 17.21
N ASP A 363 25.37 27.06 18.45
CA ASP A 363 26.36 26.04 18.75
C ASP A 363 25.64 24.71 18.98
N THR A 364 24.49 24.73 19.64
CA THR A 364 23.54 23.60 19.67
C THR A 364 23.13 23.17 18.25
N ILE A 365 22.79 24.11 17.36
CA ILE A 365 22.40 23.81 15.96
C ILE A 365 23.52 23.14 15.15
N LYS A 366 24.80 23.43 15.48
CA LYS A 366 25.98 22.83 14.84
C LYS A 366 26.29 21.45 15.42
N ASN A 367 26.24 21.32 16.74
CA ASN A 367 26.51 20.06 17.46
C ASN A 367 25.44 18.98 17.18
N MET A 368 24.17 19.37 17.02
CA MET A 368 23.01 18.48 16.88
C MET A 368 22.75 18.05 15.41
N SER A 369 23.82 17.86 14.63
CA SER A 369 23.75 17.65 13.17
C SER A 369 23.35 16.23 12.74
N ASN A 370 23.51 15.23 13.61
CA ASN A 370 23.24 13.82 13.29
C ASN A 370 21.85 13.36 13.80
N SER A 371 20.99 12.87 12.87
CA SER A 371 19.61 12.47 13.15
C SER A 371 19.46 11.24 14.06
N GLY A 372 20.49 10.38 14.12
CA GLY A 372 20.49 9.19 14.98
C GLY A 372 20.46 9.53 16.49
N ASP A 373 21.07 10.64 16.89
CA ASP A 373 21.19 11.03 18.29
C ASP A 373 19.80 11.38 18.86
N LEU A 374 18.97 12.14 18.13
CA LEU A 374 17.58 12.45 18.54
C LEU A 374 16.69 11.21 18.70
N ARG A 375 16.88 10.17 17.87
CA ARG A 375 16.16 8.90 18.03
C ARG A 375 16.52 8.26 19.37
N HIS A 376 17.82 8.22 19.70
CA HIS A 376 18.33 7.65 20.95
C HIS A 376 18.03 8.50 22.20
N GLU A 377 18.14 9.83 22.13
CA GLU A 377 17.80 10.78 23.18
C GLU A 377 16.35 10.60 23.63
N LEU A 378 15.40 10.58 22.68
CA LEU A 378 13.99 10.37 23.01
C LEU A 378 13.76 9.01 23.67
N HIS A 379 14.57 7.98 23.37
CA HIS A 379 14.46 6.68 24.03
C HIS A 379 14.95 6.73 25.49
N MET A 380 16.04 7.46 25.78
CA MET A 380 16.56 7.65 27.14
C MET A 380 15.66 8.56 28.00
N ASP A 381 15.14 9.64 27.44
CA ASP A 381 14.27 10.60 28.14
C ASP A 381 12.82 10.09 28.32
N ILE A 382 12.51 8.92 27.78
CA ILE A 382 11.23 8.20 27.96
C ILE A 382 11.25 7.27 29.17
N SER A 383 12.40 6.72 29.58
CA SER A 383 12.49 5.69 30.63
C SER A 383 12.60 6.22 32.06
N ASN A 384 12.96 7.49 32.24
CA ASN A 384 13.47 8.01 33.52
C ASN A 384 12.52 8.99 34.25
N ASP A 385 11.33 9.27 33.69
CA ASP A 385 10.35 10.21 34.24
C ASP A 385 9.55 9.53 35.38
N PRO A 386 9.54 10.04 36.63
CA PRO A 386 8.89 9.37 37.76
C PRO A 386 7.36 9.33 37.62
N VAL A 387 6.74 8.26 38.12
CA VAL A 387 5.28 8.09 38.07
C VAL A 387 4.61 8.99 39.12
N SER A 388 4.08 10.13 38.69
CA SER A 388 3.11 10.91 39.48
C SER A 388 1.73 10.26 39.39
N GLU A 389 1.11 10.00 40.54
CA GLU A 389 -0.24 9.41 40.63
C GLU A 389 -1.33 10.42 40.21
N ASP A 390 -1.03 11.71 40.25
CA ASP A 390 -1.96 12.82 39.96
C ASP A 390 -2.40 12.91 38.48
N GLU A 391 -1.64 12.34 37.53
CA GLU A 391 -2.05 12.30 36.11
C GLU A 391 -3.32 11.45 35.87
N GLU A 392 -3.77 10.66 36.86
CA GLU A 392 -4.99 9.86 36.77
C GLU A 392 -6.29 10.62 37.14
N SER A 393 -6.22 11.86 37.63
CA SER A 393 -7.41 12.65 37.99
C SER A 393 -8.30 12.99 36.78
N ASP A 394 -9.63 13.08 37.00
CA ASP A 394 -10.62 13.59 36.02
C ASP A 394 -10.96 15.07 36.25
N GLU A 395 -10.16 15.79 37.04
CA GLU A 395 -10.45 17.17 37.45
C GLU A 395 -10.05 18.20 36.40
N GLU A 396 -10.99 19.12 36.14
CA GLU A 396 -10.65 20.51 35.91
C GLU A 396 -10.27 21.08 37.28
N MET A 397 -9.04 21.58 37.45
CA MET A 397 -8.63 22.20 38.70
C MET A 397 -9.43 23.50 38.87
N ASP A 398 -10.28 23.59 39.90
CA ASP A 398 -10.85 24.87 40.31
C ASP A 398 -9.68 25.81 40.71
N ILE A 399 -9.70 27.05 40.22
CA ILE A 399 -8.49 27.89 40.10
C ILE A 399 -8.18 28.69 41.38
N ASP A 400 -9.12 28.75 42.32
CA ASP A 400 -9.15 29.75 43.39
C ASP A 400 -8.27 29.41 44.62
N ALA A 401 -7.29 28.50 44.47
CA ALA A 401 -6.40 28.04 45.54
C ALA A 401 -4.92 27.95 45.09
N VAL A 402 -4.33 29.10 44.73
CA VAL A 402 -2.86 29.27 44.67
C VAL A 402 -2.45 30.29 45.73
N ASP A 403 -1.97 29.79 46.88
CA ASP A 403 -1.41 30.59 47.98
C ASP A 403 -0.28 31.51 47.45
N GLU A 404 -0.39 32.82 47.66
CA GLU A 404 0.72 33.76 47.50
C GLU A 404 1.74 33.61 48.64
N LYS A 405 2.55 32.54 48.58
CA LYS A 405 3.69 32.39 49.48
C LYS A 405 4.87 33.23 49.02
N GLU A 406 4.98 34.41 49.61
CA GLU A 406 6.21 35.20 49.64
C GLU A 406 7.39 34.31 50.08
N MET A 407 8.45 34.30 49.28
CA MET A 407 9.76 33.72 49.60
C MET A 407 10.79 34.81 49.32
N GLY A 408 11.55 35.19 50.34
CA GLY A 408 12.34 36.43 50.34
C GLY A 408 13.62 36.40 49.52
N ASP A 409 14.11 37.59 49.18
CA ASP A 409 15.33 37.80 48.41
C ASP A 409 16.62 37.42 49.17
N GLU A 410 17.47 36.58 48.54
CA GLU A 410 18.92 36.60 48.78
C GLU A 410 19.67 36.76 47.44
N TYR A 411 20.00 38.00 47.10
CA TYR A 411 20.77 38.33 45.90
C TYR A 411 22.26 38.01 46.08
N SER A 412 22.80 37.10 45.26
CA SER A 412 24.25 37.00 45.01
C SER A 412 24.59 37.54 43.62
N HIS A 413 25.19 38.73 43.57
CA HIS A 413 25.66 39.31 42.31
C HIS A 413 26.88 38.56 41.78
N ASN A 414 26.86 38.20 40.50
CA ASN A 414 28.05 37.85 39.74
C ASN A 414 27.97 38.55 38.37
N GLU A 415 28.94 39.42 38.07
CA GLU A 415 28.87 40.30 36.90
C GLU A 415 29.40 39.58 35.64
N ASN A 416 28.47 39.16 34.76
CA ASN A 416 28.59 39.16 33.27
C ASN A 416 27.45 38.42 32.53
N HIS A 417 26.36 37.98 33.19
CA HIS A 417 25.17 37.50 32.47
C HIS A 417 24.38 38.66 31.84
N SER A 418 23.88 38.43 30.62
CA SER A 418 22.98 39.37 29.93
C SER A 418 21.64 39.45 30.67
N PHE A 419 21.10 40.65 30.82
CA PHE A 419 19.76 40.90 31.40
C PHE A 419 18.63 40.15 30.66
N LEU A 420 18.82 39.83 29.37
CA LEU A 420 17.89 38.99 28.62
C LEU A 420 18.00 37.51 29.01
N MET A 421 19.19 37.02 29.38
CA MET A 421 19.36 35.65 29.86
C MET A 421 18.80 35.46 31.27
N SER A 422 18.99 36.40 32.20
CA SER A 422 18.37 36.28 33.54
C SER A 422 16.84 36.36 33.50
N ILE A 423 16.26 37.11 32.54
CA ILE A 423 14.82 37.07 32.26
C ILE A 423 14.39 35.74 31.63
N ALA A 424 15.19 35.19 30.70
CA ALA A 424 14.92 33.88 30.11
C ALA A 424 14.99 32.76 31.15
N GLU A 425 16.04 32.72 31.98
CA GLU A 425 16.25 31.77 33.08
C GLU A 425 15.07 31.80 34.07
N SER A 426 14.67 32.98 34.55
CA SER A 426 13.49 33.15 35.43
C SER A 426 12.15 32.78 34.77
N PHE A 427 12.09 32.78 33.43
CA PHE A 427 10.94 32.30 32.68
C PHE A 427 11.02 30.78 32.41
N VAL A 428 12.20 30.19 32.22
CA VAL A 428 12.43 28.74 32.05
C VAL A 428 12.00 27.97 33.30
N GLU A 429 12.19 28.53 34.49
CA GLU A 429 11.62 27.97 35.72
C GLU A 429 10.08 27.93 35.69
N LYS A 430 9.43 28.88 35.01
CA LYS A 430 7.97 28.93 34.84
C LYS A 430 7.47 28.02 33.71
N ILE A 431 8.32 27.65 32.73
CA ILE A 431 8.04 26.62 31.72
C ILE A 431 8.34 25.19 32.26
N TYR A 432 8.22 24.95 33.57
CA TYR A 432 8.49 23.63 34.17
C TYR A 432 7.68 22.48 33.53
N PHE A 433 6.52 22.78 32.92
CA PHE A 433 5.69 21.78 32.23
C PHE A 433 6.36 21.17 30.98
N LEU A 434 7.29 21.85 30.29
CA LEU A 434 8.02 21.26 29.16
C LEU A 434 9.11 20.28 29.61
N LYS A 435 9.41 20.17 30.91
CA LYS A 435 10.36 19.17 31.43
C LYS A 435 9.72 17.78 31.52
N THR A 436 8.41 17.69 31.78
CA THR A 436 7.70 16.40 31.84
C THR A 436 7.44 15.85 30.44
N ARG A 437 7.34 14.53 30.30
CA ARG A 437 6.91 13.90 29.03
C ARG A 437 5.55 14.40 28.53
N SER A 438 4.63 14.77 29.43
CA SER A 438 3.29 15.27 29.10
C SER A 438 3.27 16.69 28.51
N GLY A 439 4.33 17.49 28.67
CA GLY A 439 4.50 18.75 27.93
C GLY A 439 5.25 18.61 26.60
N ARG A 440 6.07 17.55 26.44
CA ARG A 440 6.95 17.36 25.27
C ARG A 440 6.28 16.68 24.08
N ALA A 441 5.35 15.76 24.35
CA ALA A 441 4.51 15.11 23.34
C ALA A 441 3.12 15.77 23.24
N GLY A 442 2.46 15.64 22.09
CA GLY A 442 1.07 16.03 21.90
C GLY A 442 0.13 15.14 22.72
N LEU A 443 -0.17 15.52 23.96
CA LEU A 443 -1.06 14.79 24.83
C LEU A 443 -2.54 15.09 24.49
N VAL A 444 -3.25 14.10 23.97
CA VAL A 444 -4.62 14.24 23.45
C VAL A 444 -5.57 13.27 24.17
N HIS A 445 -6.87 13.58 24.27
CA HIS A 445 -7.86 12.63 24.77
C HIS A 445 -7.91 11.36 23.91
N ASN A 446 -7.97 10.20 24.58
CA ASN A 446 -7.96 8.92 23.88
C ASN A 446 -9.34 8.65 23.23
N PHE A 447 -9.38 8.66 21.90
CA PHE A 447 -10.60 8.33 21.16
C PHE A 447 -10.92 6.82 21.18
N LEU A 448 -9.92 5.97 21.43
CA LEU A 448 -10.09 4.51 21.58
C LEU A 448 -10.61 4.08 22.97
N ARG A 449 -10.96 5.02 23.85
CA ARG A 449 -11.35 4.70 25.24
C ARG A 449 -12.62 3.84 25.28
N GLY A 450 -12.53 2.67 25.90
CA GLY A 450 -13.67 1.74 26.09
C GLY A 450 -14.05 0.90 24.86
N LEU A 451 -13.30 0.94 23.74
CA LEU A 451 -13.65 0.16 22.55
C LEU A 451 -13.64 -1.37 22.77
N GLN A 452 -12.87 -1.84 23.75
CA GLN A 452 -12.87 -3.24 24.22
C GLN A 452 -14.25 -3.80 24.60
N MET A 453 -15.27 -2.93 24.78
CA MET A 453 -16.62 -3.27 25.23
C MET A 453 -17.63 -3.33 24.07
N MET A 454 -17.17 -3.10 22.83
CA MET A 454 -17.93 -3.33 21.61
C MET A 454 -17.24 -4.41 20.79
N SER A 455 -18.03 -5.30 20.18
CA SER A 455 -17.56 -6.22 19.16
C SER A 455 -17.29 -5.44 17.86
N ALA A 456 -16.16 -4.76 17.79
CA ALA A 456 -15.69 -4.09 16.58
C ALA A 456 -15.48 -5.13 15.46
N PRO A 457 -15.87 -4.84 14.20
CA PRO A 457 -15.69 -5.76 13.08
C PRO A 457 -14.23 -5.81 12.64
N VAL A 458 -13.41 -6.60 13.33
CA VAL A 458 -12.05 -6.97 12.92
C VAL A 458 -12.15 -8.14 11.92
N PRO A 459 -11.50 -8.09 10.74
CA PRO A 459 -11.57 -9.16 9.75
C PRO A 459 -11.15 -10.53 10.30
N SER A 460 -11.94 -11.57 10.01
CA SER A 460 -11.86 -12.90 10.62
C SER A 460 -10.77 -13.82 10.07
N ALA A 461 -9.62 -13.26 9.68
CA ALA A 461 -8.44 -13.98 9.19
C ALA A 461 -7.17 -13.65 9.99
N GLU A 462 -7.04 -12.41 10.48
CA GLU A 462 -5.87 -11.94 11.24
C GLU A 462 -6.18 -11.78 12.74
N ALA A 463 -7.41 -12.11 13.14
CA ALA A 463 -7.93 -11.90 14.49
C ALA A 463 -7.11 -12.58 15.61
N GLU A 464 -6.45 -13.72 15.35
CA GLU A 464 -5.61 -14.41 16.33
C GLU A 464 -4.27 -13.68 16.61
N GLN A 465 -3.85 -12.76 15.75
CA GLN A 465 -2.68 -11.89 15.99
C GLN A 465 -3.08 -10.47 16.39
N VAL A 466 -4.23 -9.97 15.92
CA VAL A 466 -4.74 -8.62 16.26
C VAL A 466 -5.28 -8.53 17.70
N THR A 467 -5.48 -9.66 18.41
CA THR A 467 -5.71 -9.70 19.86
C THR A 467 -4.47 -9.34 20.72
N ASP A 468 -3.59 -8.46 20.25
CA ASP A 468 -2.47 -7.97 21.05
C ASP A 468 -2.99 -7.25 22.31
N THR A 469 -2.44 -7.67 23.46
CA THR A 469 -2.43 -6.94 24.73
C THR A 469 -2.26 -5.42 24.59
N ALA A 470 -1.50 -4.98 23.59
CA ALA A 470 -1.28 -3.59 23.23
C ALA A 470 -2.57 -2.82 22.91
N TYR A 471 -3.55 -3.43 22.23
CA TYR A 471 -4.84 -2.81 21.93
C TYR A 471 -5.70 -2.71 23.19
N GLN A 472 -5.74 -3.77 24.00
CA GLN A 472 -6.47 -3.78 25.27
C GLN A 472 -5.90 -2.75 26.28
N LEU A 473 -4.59 -2.52 26.26
CA LEU A 473 -3.93 -1.46 27.05
C LEU A 473 -4.25 -0.07 26.50
N ALA A 474 -4.22 0.12 25.17
CA ALA A 474 -4.56 1.39 24.53
C ALA A 474 -6.03 1.78 24.79
N ALA A 475 -6.97 0.84 24.72
CA ALA A 475 -8.39 1.09 24.95
C ALA A 475 -8.76 1.48 26.40
N LYS A 476 -7.86 1.30 27.37
CA LYS A 476 -8.07 1.65 28.79
C LYS A 476 -7.54 3.04 29.15
N ALA A 477 -6.53 3.55 28.44
CA ALA A 477 -5.90 4.84 28.75
C ALA A 477 -6.87 6.03 28.61
N LYS A 478 -6.76 7.05 29.48
CA LYS A 478 -7.56 8.29 29.40
C LYS A 478 -7.08 9.25 28.29
N ARG A 479 -5.79 9.19 27.95
CA ARG A 479 -5.11 10.08 27.00
C ARG A 479 -4.10 9.27 26.17
N ILE A 480 -3.72 9.80 25.01
CA ILE A 480 -2.69 9.27 24.11
C ILE A 480 -1.59 10.30 23.91
N TYR A 481 -0.35 9.86 23.83
CA TYR A 481 0.81 10.68 23.46
C TYR A 481 1.01 10.60 21.94
N LEU A 482 1.12 11.75 21.28
CA LEU A 482 1.40 11.89 19.85
C LEU A 482 2.75 12.59 19.62
N VAL A 483 3.54 12.11 18.66
CA VAL A 483 4.88 12.65 18.33
C VAL A 483 5.16 12.64 16.83
N ASP A 484 6.12 13.46 16.38
CA ASP A 484 6.59 13.55 14.98
C ASP A 484 6.90 12.16 14.37
N SER A 485 6.37 11.87 13.18
CA SER A 485 6.61 10.59 12.51
C SER A 485 8.06 10.36 12.08
N GLY A 486 8.84 11.42 11.85
CA GLY A 486 10.25 11.31 11.47
C GLY A 486 11.14 10.61 12.51
N LEU A 487 10.65 10.49 13.75
CA LEU A 487 11.28 9.74 14.84
C LEU A 487 11.35 8.23 14.54
N LEU A 488 10.40 7.67 13.77
CA LEU A 488 10.49 6.28 13.28
C LEU A 488 11.20 6.24 11.92
N PHE A 489 10.59 6.82 10.88
CA PHE A 489 11.23 7.06 9.59
C PHE A 489 10.64 8.29 8.89
N ASN A 490 11.47 8.98 8.12
CA ASN A 490 11.24 10.37 7.70
C ASN A 490 10.32 10.54 6.47
N SER A 491 9.67 9.48 5.99
CA SER A 491 8.80 9.50 4.80
C SER A 491 7.34 9.15 5.12
N PRO A 492 6.33 9.94 4.70
CA PRO A 492 4.92 9.70 5.03
C PRO A 492 4.26 8.66 4.09
N TYR A 493 4.91 7.51 3.89
CA TYR A 493 4.37 6.39 3.13
C TYR A 493 3.17 5.69 3.79
N PRO A 494 3.10 5.47 5.12
CA PRO A 494 2.00 4.72 5.75
C PRO A 494 0.57 5.18 5.44
N PRO A 495 0.21 6.48 5.43
CA PRO A 495 -1.12 6.89 4.98
C PRO A 495 -1.36 6.66 3.48
N LEU A 496 -0.30 6.60 2.65
CA LEU A 496 -0.41 6.46 1.19
C LEU A 496 -0.35 5.01 0.68
N LEU A 497 0.33 4.11 1.39
CA LEU A 497 0.39 2.67 1.09
C LEU A 497 -0.89 1.90 1.48
N ARG A 498 -1.87 2.62 2.03
CA ARG A 498 -3.22 2.13 2.36
C ARG A 498 -3.89 1.51 1.11
N PRO A 499 -4.21 0.19 1.08
CA PRO A 499 -4.64 -0.49 -0.15
C PRO A 499 -5.85 0.15 -0.83
N GLU A 500 -6.82 0.64 -0.05
CA GLU A 500 -8.05 1.22 -0.59
C GLU A 500 -7.82 2.54 -1.34
N ARG A 501 -6.67 3.21 -1.14
CA ARG A 501 -6.25 4.40 -1.90
C ARG A 501 -5.69 4.06 -3.28
N ASP A 502 -5.35 2.80 -3.53
CA ASP A 502 -4.98 2.24 -4.85
C ASP A 502 -3.97 3.15 -5.57
N VAL A 503 -2.87 3.48 -4.90
CA VAL A 503 -1.83 4.40 -5.42
C VAL A 503 -0.84 3.62 -6.27
N ASP A 504 -0.67 4.05 -7.51
CA ASP A 504 0.16 3.37 -8.53
C ASP A 504 1.56 3.99 -8.66
N ILE A 505 1.68 5.30 -8.38
CA ILE A 505 2.92 6.06 -8.53
C ILE A 505 3.15 6.95 -7.31
N PHE A 506 4.32 6.79 -6.68
CA PHE A 506 4.83 7.69 -5.64
C PHE A 506 5.89 8.63 -6.22
N LEU A 507 5.64 9.94 -6.13
CA LEU A 507 6.66 10.98 -6.32
C LEU A 507 7.21 11.35 -4.94
N SER A 508 8.33 10.73 -4.58
CA SER A 508 8.98 10.80 -3.27
C SER A 508 10.06 11.86 -3.27
N PHE A 509 9.97 12.84 -2.37
CA PHE A 509 10.94 13.93 -2.23
C PHE A 509 11.57 13.88 -0.83
N ASP A 510 12.87 13.61 -0.78
CA ASP A 510 13.61 13.38 0.46
C ASP A 510 14.58 14.52 0.77
N PHE A 511 14.27 15.19 1.87
CA PHE A 511 14.97 16.33 2.45
C PHE A 511 15.64 15.96 3.78
N SER A 512 15.87 14.67 4.06
CA SER A 512 16.54 14.16 5.27
C SER A 512 17.93 14.78 5.48
N ALA A 513 18.38 14.79 6.74
CA ALA A 513 19.77 15.16 7.06
C ALA A 513 20.74 14.08 6.59
N ARG A 514 21.92 14.50 6.11
CA ARG A 514 23.04 13.66 5.65
C ARG A 514 24.33 14.25 6.21
N GLU A 515 25.38 13.47 6.41
CA GLU A 515 26.67 14.03 6.86
C GLU A 515 27.33 14.91 5.79
N LYS A 516 27.14 14.59 4.52
CA LYS A 516 27.85 15.20 3.37
C LYS A 516 26.93 15.32 2.16
N ASP A 517 27.17 16.32 1.31
CA ASP A 517 26.43 16.51 0.06
C ASP A 517 26.63 15.34 -0.91
N ASN A 518 27.86 14.79 -0.93
CA ASN A 518 28.32 13.72 -1.82
C ASN A 518 28.06 12.29 -1.29
N GLU A 519 27.16 12.12 -0.33
CA GLU A 519 26.85 10.81 0.27
C GLU A 519 25.34 10.57 0.27
N ILE A 520 24.79 9.83 -0.71
CA ILE A 520 23.35 9.51 -0.73
C ILE A 520 23.07 8.43 0.33
N SER A 521 22.12 8.73 1.21
CA SER A 521 21.52 7.76 2.11
C SER A 521 20.09 7.46 1.65
N PHE A 522 19.85 6.23 1.19
CA PHE A 522 18.50 5.70 0.95
C PHE A 522 17.87 5.12 2.24
N HIS A 523 18.46 5.39 3.42
CA HIS A 523 18.07 4.77 4.69
C HIS A 523 16.59 4.94 5.02
N GLU A 524 16.04 6.15 4.87
CA GLU A 524 14.63 6.43 5.18
C GLU A 524 13.65 5.81 4.15
N LEU A 525 14.13 5.48 2.94
CA LEU A 525 13.39 4.73 1.92
C LEU A 525 13.44 3.21 2.20
N TYR A 526 14.60 2.70 2.65
CA TYR A 526 14.77 1.32 3.10
C TYR A 526 14.01 1.01 4.40
N LEU A 527 13.85 1.99 5.30
CA LEU A 527 12.95 1.89 6.45
C LEU A 527 11.47 1.83 6.02
N ALA A 528 11.08 2.59 4.99
CA ALA A 528 9.73 2.54 4.43
C ALA A 528 9.44 1.19 3.73
N GLU A 529 10.42 0.63 3.00
CA GLU A 529 10.34 -0.70 2.40
C GLU A 529 10.18 -1.79 3.47
N GLN A 530 11.03 -1.80 4.50
CA GLN A 530 10.91 -2.75 5.62
C GLN A 530 9.56 -2.62 6.33
N TRP A 531 9.09 -1.39 6.57
CA TRP A 531 7.77 -1.16 7.17
C TRP A 531 6.64 -1.69 6.28
N ALA A 532 6.70 -1.46 4.96
CA ALA A 532 5.70 -1.96 4.01
C ALA A 532 5.66 -3.50 4.02
N ARG A 533 6.83 -4.15 3.88
CA ARG A 533 6.97 -5.62 3.97
C ARG A 533 6.42 -6.17 5.29
N ALA A 534 6.76 -5.54 6.43
CA ALA A 534 6.29 -5.94 7.75
C ALA A 534 4.77 -5.75 7.98
N ASN A 535 4.08 -4.98 7.13
CA ASN A 535 2.63 -4.80 7.15
C ASN A 535 1.93 -5.48 5.95
N ASN A 536 2.62 -6.34 5.20
CA ASN A 536 2.13 -7.02 3.99
C ASN A 536 1.66 -6.07 2.86
N LEU A 537 2.28 -4.89 2.75
CA LEU A 537 1.96 -3.86 1.74
C LEU A 537 2.97 -3.90 0.59
N LYS A 538 2.49 -3.72 -0.65
CA LYS A 538 3.33 -3.74 -1.86
C LYS A 538 4.27 -2.53 -1.89
N PHE A 539 5.55 -2.79 -2.13
CA PHE A 539 6.59 -1.77 -2.25
C PHE A 539 7.72 -2.28 -3.16
N PRO A 540 8.22 -1.49 -4.12
CA PRO A 540 9.21 -1.97 -5.07
C PRO A 540 10.57 -2.20 -4.38
N PRO A 541 11.38 -3.18 -4.85
CA PRO A 541 12.64 -3.52 -4.22
C PRO A 541 13.65 -2.37 -4.32
N ILE A 542 14.18 -1.93 -3.18
CA ILE A 542 15.12 -0.80 -3.12
C ILE A 542 16.56 -1.30 -3.28
N ASN A 543 16.92 -1.64 -4.53
CA ASN A 543 18.28 -2.02 -4.95
C ASN A 543 19.27 -0.83 -4.94
N ALA A 544 19.23 0.00 -3.89
CA ALA A 544 19.96 1.25 -3.75
C ALA A 544 21.47 1.11 -4.01
N LYS A 545 22.10 0.03 -3.52
CA LYS A 545 23.53 -0.22 -3.72
C LYS A 545 23.88 -0.48 -5.19
N GLU A 546 23.11 -1.32 -5.87
CA GLU A 546 23.31 -1.66 -7.29
C GLU A 546 23.11 -0.42 -8.18
N GLN A 547 22.08 0.40 -7.89
CA GLN A 547 21.90 1.69 -8.56
C GLN A 547 23.06 2.65 -8.24
N LEU A 548 23.51 2.78 -7.00
CA LEU A 548 24.66 3.63 -6.65
C LEU A 548 25.96 3.21 -7.37
N GLU A 549 26.22 1.91 -7.49
CA GLU A 549 27.40 1.37 -8.18
C GLU A 549 27.31 1.50 -9.72
N THR A 550 26.09 1.47 -10.29
CA THR A 550 25.85 1.57 -11.74
C THR A 550 25.74 3.00 -12.25
N ASP A 551 24.97 3.83 -11.54
CA ASP A 551 24.53 5.16 -11.96
C ASP A 551 25.23 6.32 -11.23
N GLY A 552 25.88 6.03 -10.09
CA GLY A 552 26.40 7.04 -9.19
C GLY A 552 25.31 7.92 -8.56
N ILE A 553 25.71 9.14 -8.15
CA ILE A 553 24.83 10.12 -7.50
C ILE A 553 24.01 10.88 -8.55
N LYS A 554 22.68 10.79 -8.45
CA LYS A 554 21.69 11.46 -9.31
C LYS A 554 20.72 12.31 -8.48
N GLU A 555 20.10 13.26 -9.15
CA GLU A 555 19.02 14.13 -8.65
C GLU A 555 17.67 13.39 -8.53
N TYR A 556 17.51 12.25 -9.20
CA TYR A 556 16.37 11.34 -9.04
C TYR A 556 16.71 9.89 -9.43
N TYR A 557 15.90 8.97 -8.91
CA TYR A 557 15.93 7.52 -9.14
C TYR A 557 14.52 7.00 -9.43
N VAL A 558 14.42 5.83 -10.07
CA VAL A 558 13.15 5.13 -10.31
C VAL A 558 13.29 3.69 -9.80
N PHE A 559 12.34 3.25 -8.99
CA PHE A 559 12.23 1.90 -8.46
C PHE A 559 10.90 1.28 -8.92
N THR A 560 11.00 0.08 -9.49
CA THR A 560 9.89 -0.71 -10.05
C THR A 560 10.12 -2.16 -9.67
N ASP A 561 9.07 -2.90 -9.36
CA ASP A 561 9.17 -4.37 -9.27
C ASP A 561 9.02 -4.99 -10.67
N PRO A 562 10.03 -5.71 -11.20
CA PRO A 562 9.95 -6.37 -12.50
C PRO A 562 9.20 -7.73 -12.45
N ALA A 563 8.94 -8.27 -11.25
CA ALA A 563 8.22 -9.52 -11.02
C ALA A 563 6.72 -9.29 -10.72
N ASP A 564 6.36 -8.19 -10.07
CA ASP A 564 4.96 -7.76 -9.86
C ASP A 564 4.63 -6.42 -10.54
N PRO A 565 4.08 -6.45 -11.78
CA PRO A 565 3.60 -5.25 -12.48
C PRO A 565 2.42 -4.51 -11.80
N THR A 566 1.89 -5.04 -10.69
CA THR A 566 0.87 -4.37 -9.86
C THR A 566 1.45 -3.78 -8.57
N CYS A 567 2.76 -3.85 -8.37
CA CYS A 567 3.47 -3.12 -7.34
C CYS A 567 3.67 -1.65 -7.76
N PRO A 568 3.45 -0.66 -6.87
CA PRO A 568 3.57 0.76 -7.21
C PRO A 568 4.99 1.17 -7.60
N VAL A 569 5.10 2.15 -8.49
CA VAL A 569 6.38 2.73 -8.94
C VAL A 569 6.78 3.87 -8.00
N VAL A 570 8.03 3.86 -7.52
CA VAL A 570 8.59 4.96 -6.72
C VAL A 570 9.58 5.76 -7.57
N VAL A 571 9.26 7.03 -7.84
CA VAL A 571 10.21 8.01 -8.38
C VAL A 571 10.72 8.84 -7.20
N HIS A 572 12.00 8.70 -6.86
CA HIS A 572 12.59 9.24 -5.63
C HIS A 572 13.64 10.32 -5.92
N PHE A 573 13.46 11.49 -5.33
CA PHE A 573 14.27 12.70 -5.48
C PHE A 573 15.00 13.01 -4.16
N PRO A 574 16.29 12.61 -4.02
CA PRO A 574 17.11 13.04 -2.90
C PRO A 574 17.57 14.48 -3.06
N LEU A 575 17.68 15.23 -1.95
CA LEU A 575 18.15 16.62 -1.94
C LEU A 575 19.65 16.72 -2.25
N VAL A 576 19.99 16.82 -3.54
CA VAL A 576 21.38 16.83 -4.08
C VAL A 576 21.63 18.11 -4.90
N ASN A 577 22.67 18.88 -4.56
CA ASN A 577 23.13 20.01 -5.38
C ASN A 577 24.28 19.60 -6.32
N LYS A 578 23.94 19.07 -7.49
CA LYS A 578 24.89 18.61 -8.53
C LYS A 578 24.73 19.42 -9.82
N THR A 579 23.86 19.03 -10.75
CA THR A 579 23.74 19.66 -12.08
C THR A 579 23.29 21.13 -12.01
N PHE A 580 22.54 21.51 -10.97
CA PHE A 580 22.16 22.90 -10.69
C PHE A 580 23.35 23.86 -10.54
N LYS A 581 24.53 23.39 -10.10
CA LYS A 581 25.78 24.19 -10.04
C LYS A 581 26.23 24.67 -11.43
N GLU A 582 25.92 23.91 -12.47
CA GLU A 582 26.32 24.18 -13.85
C GLU A 582 25.20 24.79 -14.70
N GLN A 583 23.94 24.50 -14.38
CA GLN A 583 22.76 24.84 -15.19
C GLN A 583 21.74 25.71 -14.42
N SER A 584 21.15 26.69 -15.10
CA SER A 584 20.09 27.55 -14.55
C SER A 584 18.70 26.91 -14.65
N GLU A 585 18.46 26.25 -15.78
CA GLU A 585 17.25 25.48 -16.13
C GLU A 585 17.74 24.17 -16.81
N PRO A 586 16.97 23.07 -16.81
CA PRO A 586 17.44 21.81 -17.41
C PRO A 586 17.88 21.97 -18.88
N GLY A 587 19.17 21.74 -19.13
CA GLY A 587 19.80 21.92 -20.44
C GLY A 587 20.35 23.34 -20.74
N VAL A 588 20.15 24.31 -19.85
CA VAL A 588 20.59 25.71 -20.00
C VAL A 588 21.80 25.98 -19.11
N PRO A 589 23.03 26.11 -19.66
CA PRO A 589 24.24 26.31 -18.86
C PRO A 589 24.36 27.74 -18.33
N ARG A 590 24.83 27.89 -17.09
CA ARG A 590 25.12 29.19 -16.45
C ARG A 590 26.26 29.90 -17.18
N THR A 591 26.05 31.18 -17.48
CA THR A 591 26.95 32.00 -18.30
C THR A 591 27.73 33.04 -17.49
N THR A 592 27.08 33.74 -16.56
CA THR A 592 27.69 34.80 -15.73
C THR A 592 28.45 34.24 -14.51
N ALA A 593 29.25 35.07 -13.84
CA ALA A 593 29.93 34.64 -12.61
C ALA A 593 28.94 34.53 -11.44
N GLU A 594 28.00 35.47 -11.41
CA GLU A 594 26.93 35.66 -10.45
C GLU A 594 25.95 34.47 -10.45
N GLU A 595 25.56 33.97 -11.63
CA GLU A 595 24.76 32.74 -11.76
C GLU A 595 25.43 31.52 -11.14
N ARG A 596 26.76 31.38 -11.32
CA ARG A 596 27.53 30.24 -10.80
C ARG A 596 27.75 30.38 -9.30
N GLU A 597 28.06 31.58 -8.81
CA GLU A 597 28.17 31.87 -7.38
C GLU A 597 26.83 31.64 -6.66
N PHE A 598 25.70 31.96 -7.30
CA PHE A 598 24.38 31.66 -6.76
C PHE A 598 24.18 30.16 -6.52
N ALA A 599 24.46 29.29 -7.50
CA ALA A 599 24.24 27.85 -7.34
C ALA A 599 25.37 27.09 -6.63
N ASN A 600 26.57 27.67 -6.52
CA ASN A 600 27.69 27.07 -5.80
C ASN A 600 27.51 27.22 -4.28
N PHE A 601 26.84 26.23 -3.68
CA PHE A 601 26.74 26.02 -2.23
C PHE A 601 26.63 24.53 -1.92
N SER A 602 26.92 24.17 -0.67
CA SER A 602 26.61 22.85 -0.10
C SER A 602 25.32 22.93 0.71
N VAL A 603 24.59 21.82 0.84
CA VAL A 603 23.36 21.75 1.65
C VAL A 603 23.67 21.28 3.07
N PHE A 604 24.50 20.25 3.21
CA PHE A 604 24.85 19.62 4.49
C PHE A 604 26.21 20.09 4.99
N GLU A 605 27.13 20.36 4.05
CA GLU A 605 28.46 20.92 4.32
C GLU A 605 28.46 22.47 4.28
N ASP A 606 27.34 23.12 4.62
CA ASP A 606 27.21 24.59 4.67
C ASP A 606 27.85 25.16 5.95
N PRO A 607 28.85 26.07 5.86
CA PRO A 607 29.64 26.51 7.03
C PRO A 607 28.86 27.36 8.04
N ASP A 608 27.81 28.04 7.57
CA ASP A 608 26.87 28.81 8.40
C ASP A 608 25.70 27.95 8.91
N ALA A 609 25.60 26.70 8.44
CA ALA A 609 24.54 25.72 8.76
C ALA A 609 23.10 26.20 8.44
N TYR A 610 22.91 27.05 7.42
CA TYR A 610 21.59 27.60 7.09
C TYR A 610 20.53 26.54 6.78
N TYR A 611 20.96 25.39 6.25
CA TYR A 611 20.05 24.29 5.92
C TYR A 611 20.01 23.18 6.98
N SER A 612 20.59 23.39 8.17
CA SER A 612 20.40 22.46 9.30
C SER A 612 18.91 22.24 9.58
N THR A 613 18.54 21.03 9.97
CA THR A 613 17.14 20.68 10.34
C THR A 613 16.62 21.60 11.45
N PHE A 614 17.55 22.08 12.28
CA PHE A 614 17.33 22.90 13.46
C PHE A 614 17.51 24.41 13.22
N ASN A 615 17.86 24.83 12.01
CA ASN A 615 17.82 26.25 11.67
C ASN A 615 16.40 26.68 11.25
N PHE A 616 15.93 27.75 11.87
CA PHE A 616 14.61 28.35 11.65
C PHE A 616 14.67 29.82 11.19
N HIS A 617 15.86 30.34 10.85
CA HIS A 617 16.01 31.66 10.25
C HIS A 617 16.62 31.52 8.85
N TYR A 618 15.86 31.88 7.82
CA TYR A 618 16.27 31.72 6.42
C TYR A 618 16.42 33.11 5.78
N PRO A 619 17.65 33.66 5.72
CA PRO A 619 17.90 34.83 4.91
C PRO A 619 17.54 34.58 3.44
N THR A 620 17.28 35.66 2.71
CA THR A 620 16.79 35.62 1.33
C THR A 620 17.64 34.76 0.39
N LYS A 621 18.97 34.89 0.43
CA LYS A 621 19.86 34.14 -0.47
C LYS A 621 19.85 32.62 -0.22
N PRO A 622 19.97 32.09 1.02
CA PRO A 622 19.68 30.68 1.32
C PRO A 622 18.29 30.20 0.92
N PHE A 623 17.23 30.99 1.17
CA PHE A 623 15.87 30.63 0.75
C PHE A 623 15.76 30.45 -0.77
N ASP A 624 16.23 31.45 -1.52
CA ASP A 624 16.19 31.46 -2.99
C ASP A 624 17.03 30.31 -3.56
N ARG A 625 18.20 30.06 -2.98
CA ARG A 625 19.09 28.93 -3.33
C ARG A 625 18.41 27.58 -3.20
N LEU A 626 17.83 27.26 -2.03
CA LEU A 626 17.23 25.95 -1.76
C LEU A 626 15.94 25.72 -2.54
N SER A 627 15.09 26.74 -2.66
CA SER A 627 13.83 26.63 -3.40
C SER A 627 14.04 26.56 -4.92
N ALA A 628 15.04 27.26 -5.48
CA ALA A 628 15.40 27.13 -6.90
C ALA A 628 16.10 25.80 -7.22
N LEU A 629 16.94 25.27 -6.30
CA LEU A 629 17.57 23.95 -6.44
C LEU A 629 16.53 22.83 -6.57
N THR A 630 15.51 22.85 -5.70
CA THR A 630 14.50 21.78 -5.64
C THR A 630 13.46 21.88 -6.75
N GLU A 631 13.16 23.10 -7.18
CA GLU A 631 12.44 23.39 -8.43
C GLU A 631 13.20 22.83 -9.64
N PHE A 632 14.50 23.16 -9.80
CA PHE A 632 15.35 22.64 -10.87
C PHE A 632 15.45 21.11 -10.88
N ASN A 633 15.74 20.47 -9.74
CA ASN A 633 15.88 19.01 -9.67
C ASN A 633 14.58 18.30 -10.07
N THR A 634 13.43 18.88 -9.74
CA THR A 634 12.11 18.34 -10.11
C THR A 634 11.86 18.49 -11.62
N LEU A 635 12.17 19.66 -12.20
CA LEU A 635 12.10 19.90 -13.65
C LEU A 635 13.05 18.97 -14.43
N LEU A 636 14.25 18.69 -13.92
CA LEU A 636 15.19 17.75 -14.51
C LEU A 636 14.63 16.31 -14.60
N GLY A 637 13.70 15.96 -13.70
CA GLY A 637 12.96 14.70 -13.71
C GLY A 637 11.73 14.66 -14.62
N GLU A 638 11.39 15.74 -15.34
CA GLU A 638 10.12 15.85 -16.07
C GLU A 638 9.85 14.68 -17.02
N GLN A 639 10.83 14.35 -17.87
CA GLN A 639 10.66 13.30 -18.89
C GLN A 639 10.58 11.90 -18.27
N ALA A 640 11.27 11.67 -17.14
CA ALA A 640 11.17 10.41 -16.38
C ALA A 640 9.79 10.27 -15.72
N ILE A 641 9.30 11.32 -15.07
CA ILE A 641 7.94 11.35 -14.49
C ILE A 641 6.88 11.15 -15.59
N LYS A 642 6.98 11.85 -16.72
CA LYS A 642 6.04 11.69 -17.85
C LYS A 642 6.11 10.31 -18.49
N GLY A 643 7.29 9.69 -18.55
CA GLY A 643 7.47 8.28 -18.93
C GLY A 643 6.73 7.34 -17.98
N VAL A 644 7.05 7.40 -16.68
CA VAL A 644 6.42 6.55 -15.65
C VAL A 644 4.90 6.70 -15.65
N ILE A 645 4.33 7.90 -15.76
CA ILE A 645 2.87 8.09 -15.82
C ILE A 645 2.27 7.51 -17.12
N ALA A 646 2.98 7.59 -18.24
CA ALA A 646 2.51 7.04 -19.52
C ALA A 646 2.58 5.51 -19.60
N ASP A 647 3.53 4.89 -18.91
CA ASP A 647 3.83 3.45 -18.97
C ASP A 647 3.20 2.67 -17.80
N CYS A 648 2.91 3.33 -16.68
CA CYS A 648 2.12 2.79 -15.57
C CYS A 648 0.63 2.71 -15.94
N ARG A 649 0.28 1.70 -16.74
CA ARG A 649 -1.08 1.38 -17.19
C ARG A 649 -1.52 0.11 -16.48
N LYS A 650 -2.75 0.08 -15.94
CA LYS A 650 -3.34 -1.11 -15.27
C LYS A 650 -3.71 -2.26 -16.25
N ASN A 651 -3.01 -2.36 -17.37
CA ASN A 651 -3.22 -3.39 -18.40
C ASN A 651 -2.45 -4.66 -18.00
N VAL A 652 -2.99 -5.37 -17.00
CA VAL A 652 -2.73 -6.81 -16.85
C VAL A 652 -3.18 -7.45 -18.18
N PRO A 653 -2.25 -7.95 -19.03
CA PRO A 653 -2.57 -8.20 -20.43
C PRO A 653 -3.68 -9.22 -20.61
N LYS A 654 -4.58 -8.98 -21.56
CA LYS A 654 -5.70 -9.88 -21.87
C LYS A 654 -5.57 -10.49 -23.26
N LEU A 655 -6.29 -11.59 -23.50
CA LEU A 655 -6.32 -12.22 -24.82
C LEU A 655 -7.14 -11.37 -25.81
N SER A 656 -8.21 -10.72 -25.36
CA SER A 656 -8.99 -9.80 -26.20
C SER A 656 -8.20 -8.56 -26.65
N GLU A 657 -7.21 -8.09 -25.87
CA GLU A 657 -6.39 -6.93 -26.21
C GLU A 657 -5.49 -7.20 -27.43
N GLN A 658 -5.13 -8.47 -27.69
CA GLN A 658 -4.38 -8.87 -28.88
C GLN A 658 -5.11 -8.55 -30.19
N ARG A 659 -6.45 -8.30 -30.16
CA ARG A 659 -7.23 -7.78 -31.30
C ARG A 659 -6.56 -6.56 -31.94
N HIS A 660 -5.87 -5.72 -31.16
CA HIS A 660 -5.19 -4.54 -31.68
C HIS A 660 -4.06 -4.85 -32.67
N ALA A 661 -3.35 -5.97 -32.52
CA ALA A 661 -2.29 -6.37 -33.43
C ALA A 661 -2.85 -6.96 -34.75
N VAL A 662 -3.89 -7.79 -34.65
CA VAL A 662 -4.47 -8.53 -35.79
C VAL A 662 -5.56 -7.77 -36.56
N LYS A 663 -6.13 -6.68 -36.00
CA LYS A 663 -7.24 -5.91 -36.58
C LYS A 663 -7.06 -5.56 -38.05
N ASP A 664 -5.87 -5.08 -38.41
CA ASP A 664 -5.55 -4.61 -39.77
C ASP A 664 -4.81 -5.68 -40.59
N ALA A 665 -4.86 -6.95 -40.14
CA ALA A 665 -4.22 -8.14 -40.71
C ALA A 665 -2.69 -8.03 -40.93
N ALA A 666 -2.03 -7.12 -40.22
CA ALA A 666 -0.60 -6.85 -40.32
C ALA A 666 0.29 -7.98 -39.73
N VAL A 667 -0.27 -8.81 -38.83
CA VAL A 667 0.36 -10.02 -38.28
C VAL A 667 -0.61 -11.20 -38.38
N PRO A 668 -0.11 -12.46 -38.38
CA PRO A 668 -0.95 -13.65 -38.36
C PRO A 668 -1.86 -13.71 -37.11
N MET A 669 -3.01 -14.37 -37.24
CA MET A 669 -3.88 -14.64 -36.09
C MET A 669 -3.16 -15.58 -35.09
N PRO A 670 -2.99 -15.21 -33.82
CA PRO A 670 -2.53 -16.13 -32.80
C PRO A 670 -3.67 -17.07 -32.41
N LEU A 671 -3.37 -18.36 -32.36
CA LEU A 671 -4.28 -19.41 -31.90
C LEU A 671 -3.59 -20.20 -30.78
N TYR A 672 -4.25 -20.33 -29.65
CA TYR A 672 -3.80 -21.08 -28.48
C TYR A 672 -4.80 -22.20 -28.17
N THR A 673 -4.45 -23.18 -27.33
CA THR A 673 -5.29 -24.35 -27.11
C THR A 673 -5.04 -25.05 -25.77
N CYS A 674 -6.06 -25.75 -25.28
CA CYS A 674 -5.95 -26.72 -24.19
C CYS A 674 -6.98 -27.85 -24.41
N LEU A 675 -6.91 -28.88 -23.56
CA LEU A 675 -7.85 -30.01 -23.55
C LEU A 675 -8.85 -29.87 -22.41
N HIS A 676 -10.15 -29.97 -22.71
CA HIS A 676 -11.15 -30.34 -21.73
C HIS A 676 -11.05 -31.84 -21.45
N VAL A 677 -10.98 -32.20 -20.16
CA VAL A 677 -10.98 -33.60 -19.68
C VAL A 677 -12.13 -33.83 -18.68
N LYS A 678 -12.72 -35.03 -18.73
CA LYS A 678 -13.90 -35.41 -17.93
C LYS A 678 -13.59 -35.68 -16.46
N LYS A 679 -14.62 -35.62 -15.60
CA LYS A 679 -14.53 -36.09 -14.21
C LYS A 679 -14.30 -37.62 -14.19
N ASN A 680 -13.09 -38.06 -13.79
CA ASN A 680 -12.70 -39.44 -13.51
C ASN A 680 -12.46 -40.34 -14.76
N GLU A 681 -12.24 -39.75 -15.93
CA GLU A 681 -11.73 -40.46 -17.12
C GLU A 681 -10.29 -40.03 -17.42
N VAL A 682 -9.47 -40.97 -17.91
CA VAL A 682 -8.10 -40.70 -18.37
C VAL A 682 -8.16 -39.81 -19.61
N ALA A 683 -7.27 -38.81 -19.74
CA ALA A 683 -7.25 -37.89 -20.89
C ALA A 683 -7.12 -38.58 -22.27
N GLN A 684 -6.54 -39.80 -22.31
CA GLN A 684 -6.43 -40.63 -23.50
C GLN A 684 -7.75 -41.35 -23.86
N ASN A 685 -8.67 -41.51 -22.91
CA ASN A 685 -10.00 -42.10 -23.12
C ASN A 685 -11.01 -41.03 -23.56
N PHE A 686 -10.92 -39.83 -22.99
CA PHE A 686 -11.76 -38.69 -23.38
C PHE A 686 -11.05 -37.36 -23.16
N CYS A 687 -10.82 -36.64 -24.26
CA CYS A 687 -10.42 -35.24 -24.26
C CYS A 687 -11.08 -34.50 -25.43
N GLU A 688 -11.44 -33.24 -25.21
CA GLU A 688 -11.99 -32.36 -26.24
C GLU A 688 -11.15 -31.09 -26.36
N TRP A 689 -10.82 -30.69 -27.58
CA TRP A 689 -9.93 -29.55 -27.82
C TRP A 689 -10.69 -28.23 -27.74
N LEU A 690 -10.14 -27.29 -26.96
CA LEU A 690 -10.57 -25.88 -26.97
C LEU A 690 -9.60 -25.05 -27.79
N GLU A 691 -10.14 -24.23 -28.67
CA GLU A 691 -9.41 -23.22 -29.43
C GLU A 691 -9.60 -21.86 -28.75
N PHE A 692 -8.52 -21.06 -28.70
CA PHE A 692 -8.50 -19.72 -28.12
C PHE A 692 -7.90 -18.75 -29.15
N SER A 693 -8.66 -17.72 -29.50
CA SER A 693 -8.19 -16.60 -30.31
C SER A 693 -8.45 -15.27 -29.60
N PRO A 694 -7.92 -14.14 -30.11
CA PRO A 694 -8.28 -12.82 -29.61
C PRO A 694 -9.77 -12.51 -29.75
N TYR A 695 -10.52 -13.17 -30.64
CA TYR A 695 -11.94 -12.88 -30.91
C TYR A 695 -12.90 -13.80 -30.18
N GLU A 696 -12.63 -15.10 -30.20
CA GLU A 696 -13.48 -16.15 -29.63
C GLU A 696 -12.70 -17.33 -29.05
N VAL A 697 -13.35 -18.05 -28.14
CA VAL A 697 -12.89 -19.26 -27.46
C VAL A 697 -13.99 -20.31 -27.53
N GLY A 698 -13.68 -21.56 -27.86
CA GLY A 698 -14.71 -22.59 -28.04
C GLY A 698 -14.19 -23.99 -28.35
N MET A 699 -15.12 -24.93 -28.55
CA MET A 699 -14.83 -26.31 -28.94
C MET A 699 -15.20 -26.54 -30.40
N THR A 700 -14.19 -26.63 -31.28
CA THR A 700 -14.36 -26.70 -32.74
C THR A 700 -15.18 -27.92 -33.18
N LYS A 701 -15.03 -29.08 -32.50
CA LYS A 701 -15.82 -30.31 -32.75
C LYS A 701 -17.33 -30.12 -32.63
N TYR A 702 -17.77 -29.22 -31.75
CA TYR A 702 -19.19 -28.94 -31.51
C TYR A 702 -19.64 -27.61 -32.13
N GLY A 703 -18.79 -26.94 -32.90
CA GLY A 703 -19.07 -25.63 -33.48
C GLY A 703 -19.49 -24.56 -32.46
N THR A 704 -19.14 -24.75 -31.17
CA THR A 704 -19.69 -23.96 -30.06
C THR A 704 -18.62 -23.04 -29.50
N PHE A 705 -18.78 -21.75 -29.77
CA PHE A 705 -17.84 -20.68 -29.42
C PHE A 705 -18.54 -19.56 -28.64
N MET A 706 -17.75 -18.84 -27.85
CA MET A 706 -18.13 -17.61 -27.16
C MET A 706 -17.03 -16.57 -27.35
N LYS A 707 -17.36 -15.29 -27.19
CA LYS A 707 -16.35 -14.23 -27.23
C LYS A 707 -15.28 -14.43 -26.15
N THR A 708 -14.04 -14.05 -26.45
CA THR A 708 -12.90 -14.12 -25.52
C THR A 708 -13.19 -13.45 -24.17
N GLU A 709 -13.80 -12.25 -24.18
CA GLU A 709 -14.12 -11.50 -22.96
C GLU A 709 -15.08 -12.22 -21.99
N ASN A 710 -15.77 -13.28 -22.44
CA ASN A 710 -16.73 -14.03 -21.62
C ASN A 710 -16.15 -15.35 -21.06
N PHE A 711 -14.91 -15.72 -21.40
CA PHE A 711 -14.32 -16.99 -20.94
C PHE A 711 -14.25 -17.04 -19.40
N GLY A 712 -14.77 -18.12 -18.81
CA GLY A 712 -14.92 -18.28 -17.35
C GLY A 712 -16.28 -17.80 -16.79
N SER A 713 -17.10 -17.10 -17.57
CA SER A 713 -18.44 -16.64 -17.13
C SER A 713 -19.46 -17.79 -16.97
N LYS A 714 -20.52 -17.58 -16.17
CA LYS A 714 -21.61 -18.56 -16.00
C LYS A 714 -22.58 -18.50 -17.17
N TYR A 715 -22.85 -19.65 -17.79
CA TYR A 715 -23.82 -19.83 -18.88
C TYR A 715 -24.93 -20.83 -18.51
N PHE A 716 -26.07 -20.72 -19.20
CA PHE A 716 -27.13 -21.73 -19.21
C PHE A 716 -27.91 -21.69 -20.54
N CYS A 717 -28.13 -22.85 -21.16
CA CYS A 717 -28.81 -22.99 -22.46
C CYS A 717 -28.24 -22.05 -23.55
N GLY A 718 -26.91 -21.89 -23.60
CA GLY A 718 -26.22 -20.99 -24.54
C GLY A 718 -26.36 -19.49 -24.24
N LYS A 719 -27.06 -19.10 -23.18
CA LYS A 719 -27.14 -17.70 -22.71
C LYS A 719 -26.14 -17.45 -21.60
N LEU A 720 -25.50 -16.28 -21.65
CA LEU A 720 -24.72 -15.72 -20.55
C LEU A 720 -25.66 -15.38 -19.38
N VAL A 721 -25.40 -15.92 -18.20
CA VAL A 721 -26.23 -15.76 -16.99
C VAL A 721 -25.56 -14.84 -15.97
N THR A 722 -24.25 -14.99 -15.78
CA THR A 722 -23.45 -14.10 -14.92
C THR A 722 -22.14 -13.80 -15.64
N PRO A 723 -21.94 -12.56 -16.13
CA PRO A 723 -20.64 -12.16 -16.64
C PRO A 723 -19.64 -12.05 -15.50
N TYR A 724 -18.43 -12.55 -15.71
CA TYR A 724 -17.26 -12.29 -14.89
C TYR A 724 -16.21 -11.52 -15.73
N PRO A 725 -15.26 -10.80 -15.10
CA PRO A 725 -14.17 -10.14 -15.83
C PRO A 725 -13.35 -11.15 -16.64
N GLU A 726 -12.85 -10.72 -17.81
CA GLU A 726 -11.91 -11.54 -18.60
C GLU A 726 -10.65 -11.83 -17.78
N PRO A 727 -10.23 -13.11 -17.65
CA PRO A 727 -9.06 -13.44 -16.86
C PRO A 727 -7.76 -12.96 -17.52
N PRO A 728 -6.69 -12.72 -16.72
CA PRO A 728 -5.37 -12.38 -17.23
C PRO A 728 -4.85 -13.39 -18.27
N LEU A 729 -4.09 -12.91 -19.25
CA LEU A 729 -3.37 -13.76 -20.21
C LEU A 729 -2.41 -14.73 -19.49
N LEU A 730 -1.86 -14.32 -18.33
CA LEU A 730 -1.04 -15.19 -17.47
C LEU A 730 -1.81 -16.39 -16.91
N TYR A 731 -3.09 -16.21 -16.56
CA TYR A 731 -3.97 -17.32 -16.13
C TYR A 731 -4.22 -18.29 -17.29
N LEU A 732 -4.44 -17.77 -18.51
CA LEU A 732 -4.58 -18.59 -19.71
C LEU A 732 -3.28 -19.33 -20.04
N GLN A 733 -2.11 -18.70 -19.91
CA GLN A 733 -0.80 -19.34 -20.02
C GLN A 733 -0.60 -20.47 -18.99
N GLY A 734 -1.07 -20.28 -17.75
CA GLY A 734 -1.10 -21.33 -16.73
C GLY A 734 -1.98 -22.53 -17.08
N ILE A 735 -3.09 -22.32 -17.80
CA ILE A 735 -3.92 -23.41 -18.34
C ILE A 735 -3.22 -24.08 -19.53
N TRP A 736 -2.66 -23.31 -20.46
CA TRP A 736 -2.01 -23.84 -21.65
C TRP A 736 -0.72 -24.63 -21.32
N GLY A 737 -0.03 -24.30 -20.23
CA GLY A 737 1.16 -25.00 -19.72
C GLY A 737 0.94 -25.82 -18.45
N SER A 738 -0.30 -26.26 -18.17
CA SER A 738 -0.65 -26.93 -16.90
C SER A 738 0.07 -28.27 -16.64
N ALA A 739 0.82 -28.83 -17.59
CA ALA A 739 1.63 -30.03 -17.34
C ALA A 739 2.63 -29.81 -16.19
N PHE A 740 3.15 -28.59 -16.05
CA PHE A 740 4.09 -28.24 -14.98
C PHE A 740 3.46 -28.26 -13.58
N THR A 741 2.17 -27.93 -13.41
CA THR A 741 1.51 -27.96 -12.08
C THR A 741 1.27 -29.39 -11.60
N ILE A 742 1.02 -30.32 -12.54
CA ILE A 742 0.92 -31.76 -12.28
C ILE A 742 2.28 -32.30 -11.82
N MET A 743 3.38 -31.89 -12.47
CA MET A 743 4.73 -32.40 -12.18
C MET A 743 5.36 -31.77 -10.93
N LEU A 744 5.03 -30.52 -10.60
CA LEU A 744 5.46 -29.86 -9.36
C LEU A 744 5.05 -30.67 -8.12
N GLN A 745 3.88 -31.32 -8.14
CA GLN A 745 3.42 -32.22 -7.07
C GLN A 745 4.43 -33.31 -6.73
N ARG A 746 5.18 -33.84 -7.72
CA ARG A 746 6.12 -34.94 -7.50
C ARG A 746 7.42 -34.48 -6.85
N VAL A 747 7.94 -33.31 -7.23
CA VAL A 747 9.07 -32.66 -6.55
C VAL A 747 8.73 -32.43 -5.06
N LEU A 748 7.48 -32.03 -4.79
CA LEU A 748 6.96 -31.83 -3.43
C LEU A 748 6.70 -33.14 -2.66
N ASN A 749 6.51 -34.28 -3.35
CA ASN A 749 6.24 -35.59 -2.73
C ASN A 749 7.49 -36.44 -2.50
N GLU A 750 8.52 -36.36 -3.36
CA GLU A 750 9.70 -37.24 -3.28
C GLU A 750 10.76 -36.77 -2.27
N GLY A 751 10.63 -35.56 -1.72
CA GLY A 751 11.49 -35.04 -0.64
C GLY A 751 12.96 -34.79 -1.02
N GLN A 752 13.29 -34.80 -2.31
CA GLN A 752 14.62 -34.51 -2.84
C GLN A 752 14.79 -33.01 -3.14
N SER A 753 16.05 -32.55 -3.17
CA SER A 753 16.37 -31.20 -3.65
C SER A 753 15.88 -31.00 -5.09
N PRO A 754 15.15 -29.92 -5.42
CA PRO A 754 14.67 -29.69 -6.79
C PRO A 754 15.77 -29.76 -7.85
N THR A 755 16.98 -29.31 -7.54
CA THR A 755 18.13 -29.34 -8.45
C THR A 755 18.71 -30.73 -8.66
N ASP A 756 18.47 -31.70 -7.77
CA ASP A 756 18.90 -33.08 -7.92
C ASP A 756 17.79 -33.95 -8.54
N THR A 757 16.51 -33.70 -8.22
CA THR A 757 15.37 -34.31 -8.93
C THR A 757 15.41 -33.95 -10.42
N VAL A 758 15.72 -32.70 -10.77
CA VAL A 758 15.85 -32.25 -12.18
C VAL A 758 17.07 -32.84 -12.89
N LYS A 759 18.17 -33.17 -12.18
CA LYS A 759 19.29 -33.93 -12.77
C LYS A 759 18.93 -35.40 -12.97
N ASN A 760 18.15 -35.98 -12.06
CA ASN A 760 17.72 -37.37 -12.13
C ASN A 760 16.70 -37.61 -13.26
N MET A 761 15.76 -36.68 -13.48
CA MET A 761 14.77 -36.69 -14.58
C MET A 761 15.40 -36.35 -15.96
N SER A 762 16.39 -37.14 -16.36
CA SER A 762 17.29 -36.88 -17.49
C SER A 762 16.88 -37.60 -18.79
N ASN A 763 15.61 -37.49 -19.22
CA ASN A 763 15.22 -37.54 -20.64
C ASN A 763 13.73 -37.22 -20.88
N SER A 764 13.38 -36.83 -22.11
CA SER A 764 11.98 -36.65 -22.54
C SER A 764 11.20 -37.97 -22.75
N GLY A 765 11.70 -39.08 -22.20
CA GLY A 765 11.10 -40.42 -22.30
C GLY A 765 10.16 -40.69 -21.12
N ASP A 766 10.68 -40.55 -19.91
CA ASP A 766 9.95 -40.82 -18.65
C ASP A 766 8.69 -39.97 -18.56
N LEU A 767 8.80 -38.68 -18.89
CA LEU A 767 7.73 -37.67 -18.87
C LEU A 767 6.41 -38.16 -19.51
N ARG A 768 6.48 -38.94 -20.60
CA ARG A 768 5.29 -39.48 -21.28
C ARG A 768 4.84 -40.84 -20.75
N GLN A 769 5.77 -41.63 -20.22
CA GLN A 769 5.52 -42.95 -19.65
C GLN A 769 4.90 -42.84 -18.24
N GLU A 770 5.21 -41.75 -17.53
CA GLU A 770 4.70 -41.43 -16.19
C GLU A 770 3.37 -40.66 -16.29
N LEU A 771 3.19 -39.79 -17.29
CA LEU A 771 1.87 -39.29 -17.70
C LEU A 771 0.94 -40.38 -18.26
N GLN A 772 1.42 -41.60 -18.47
CA GLN A 772 0.60 -42.78 -18.76
C GLN A 772 0.18 -43.55 -17.49
N THR A 773 0.85 -43.34 -16.35
CA THR A 773 0.49 -43.98 -15.07
C THR A 773 -0.30 -43.05 -14.15
N ASP A 774 0.08 -41.77 -13.98
CA ASP A 774 -0.52 -40.87 -12.98
C ASP A 774 -1.87 -40.25 -13.39
N VAL A 775 -2.35 -40.52 -14.60
CA VAL A 775 -3.64 -40.00 -15.09
C VAL A 775 -4.81 -40.96 -14.76
N SER A 776 -4.57 -41.99 -13.92
CA SER A 776 -5.63 -42.65 -13.16
C SER A 776 -6.10 -41.74 -12.01
N ILE A 777 -7.15 -40.99 -12.26
CA ILE A 777 -7.65 -39.97 -11.32
C ILE A 777 -8.39 -40.66 -10.16
N ASP A 778 -7.82 -40.58 -8.96
CA ASP A 778 -8.41 -41.16 -7.75
C ASP A 778 -9.81 -40.56 -7.43
N PRO A 779 -10.82 -41.36 -7.04
CA PRO A 779 -12.18 -40.90 -6.88
C PRO A 779 -12.40 -40.20 -5.52
N MET A 780 -12.43 -38.87 -5.53
CA MET A 780 -12.98 -38.07 -4.43
C MET A 780 -14.49 -38.32 -4.25
N SER A 781 -15.00 -38.14 -3.03
CA SER A 781 -16.42 -38.35 -2.67
C SER A 781 -17.36 -37.29 -3.29
N GLU A 782 -18.66 -37.52 -3.14
CA GLU A 782 -19.71 -36.74 -3.83
C GLU A 782 -20.04 -35.39 -3.14
N ASP A 783 -19.41 -35.09 -2.00
CA ASP A 783 -19.88 -34.08 -1.05
C ASP A 783 -19.51 -32.61 -1.39
N GLU A 784 -18.57 -32.38 -2.31
CA GLU A 784 -18.09 -31.03 -2.70
C GLU A 784 -18.82 -30.41 -3.92
N GLU A 785 -20.15 -30.60 -4.02
CA GLU A 785 -21.00 -29.88 -5.00
C GLU A 785 -22.02 -28.91 -4.36
N SER A 786 -21.69 -28.33 -3.20
CA SER A 786 -22.38 -27.13 -2.72
C SER A 786 -22.27 -25.97 -3.73
N ASP A 787 -23.14 -24.96 -3.60
CA ASP A 787 -23.09 -23.74 -4.41
C ASP A 787 -22.24 -22.63 -3.76
N ASP A 788 -21.47 -22.97 -2.72
CA ASP A 788 -20.53 -22.05 -2.09
C ASP A 788 -19.43 -21.63 -3.08
N GLU A 789 -18.98 -20.40 -2.94
CA GLU A 789 -17.94 -19.87 -3.82
C GLU A 789 -16.60 -20.51 -3.46
N MET A 790 -16.07 -21.33 -4.39
CA MET A 790 -14.61 -21.47 -4.49
C MET A 790 -14.07 -20.12 -4.92
N ASP A 791 -13.90 -19.24 -3.94
CA ASP A 791 -13.12 -18.03 -4.08
C ASP A 791 -11.72 -18.44 -4.56
N ILE A 792 -11.37 -18.05 -5.79
CA ILE A 792 -10.03 -18.28 -6.32
C ILE A 792 -9.18 -17.15 -5.75
N GLY A 793 -8.96 -17.22 -4.44
CA GLY A 793 -8.16 -16.27 -3.70
C GLY A 793 -6.83 -16.07 -4.39
N ALA A 794 -6.49 -14.80 -4.67
CA ALA A 794 -5.21 -14.47 -5.27
C ALA A 794 -4.08 -15.09 -4.43
N MET A 795 -3.08 -15.68 -5.09
CA MET A 795 -1.98 -16.36 -4.39
C MET A 795 -1.17 -15.39 -3.54
N ASP A 796 -1.52 -15.33 -2.26
CA ASP A 796 -0.90 -14.44 -1.29
C ASP A 796 0.47 -15.01 -0.88
N GLY A 797 1.54 -14.42 -1.43
CA GLY A 797 2.94 -14.89 -1.36
C GLY A 797 3.60 -14.81 0.02
N LYS A 798 2.80 -14.89 1.09
CA LYS A 798 3.08 -14.34 2.43
C LYS A 798 4.13 -15.00 3.32
N ASP A 799 4.72 -16.15 2.94
CA ASP A 799 5.65 -16.86 3.83
C ASP A 799 6.90 -17.40 3.13
N LEU A 800 7.84 -16.48 2.88
CA LEU A 800 9.28 -16.76 2.90
C LEU A 800 9.92 -15.74 3.84
N LYS A 801 10.23 -16.16 5.08
CA LYS A 801 10.94 -15.35 6.06
C LYS A 801 12.42 -15.68 6.03
N ASP A 802 13.19 -14.95 5.23
CA ASP A 802 14.65 -15.06 5.22
C ASP A 802 15.25 -14.37 6.44
N GLU A 803 15.63 -15.16 7.45
CA GLU A 803 16.63 -14.77 8.46
C GLU A 803 17.95 -15.51 8.17
N ASP A 804 19.02 -14.74 7.98
CA ASP A 804 20.32 -15.23 7.50
C ASP A 804 21.07 -16.05 8.57
N SER A 805 20.83 -17.37 8.57
CA SER A 805 21.61 -18.33 9.33
C SER A 805 21.84 -19.63 8.53
N GLY A 806 23.10 -20.05 8.42
CA GLY A 806 23.52 -21.18 7.60
C GLY A 806 23.21 -22.57 8.17
N ASP A 807 22.02 -22.78 8.75
CA ASP A 807 21.57 -24.07 9.28
C ASP A 807 20.73 -24.84 8.23
N PRO A 808 21.12 -26.08 7.85
CA PRO A 808 20.33 -26.94 6.96
C PRO A 808 18.87 -27.18 7.38
N GLY A 809 18.51 -26.96 8.65
CA GLY A 809 17.11 -27.03 9.12
C GLY A 809 16.19 -25.96 8.51
N PHE A 810 16.72 -24.78 8.16
CA PHE A 810 15.94 -23.64 7.68
C PHE A 810 15.34 -23.90 6.28
N LEU A 811 16.15 -24.41 5.34
CA LEU A 811 15.68 -24.80 3.99
C LEU A 811 14.57 -25.86 4.03
N LYS A 812 14.59 -26.73 5.04
CA LYS A 812 13.54 -27.74 5.26
C LYS A 812 12.24 -27.10 5.76
N SER A 813 12.31 -26.13 6.67
CA SER A 813 11.16 -25.33 7.13
C SER A 813 10.51 -24.56 5.97
N ILE A 814 11.30 -23.90 5.12
CA ILE A 814 10.82 -23.25 3.90
C ILE A 814 10.14 -24.26 2.97
N ALA A 815 10.78 -25.40 2.70
CA ALA A 815 10.18 -26.43 1.85
C ALA A 815 8.86 -26.96 2.41
N GLU A 816 8.76 -27.18 3.72
CA GLU A 816 7.55 -27.68 4.39
C GLU A 816 6.41 -26.63 4.36
N SER A 817 6.70 -25.35 4.61
CA SER A 817 5.75 -24.23 4.45
C SER A 817 5.26 -24.07 3.01
N PHE A 818 6.16 -24.16 2.03
CA PHE A 818 5.85 -24.08 0.60
C PHE A 818 4.97 -25.29 0.17
N VAL A 819 5.29 -26.50 0.64
CA VAL A 819 4.47 -27.71 0.50
C VAL A 819 3.08 -27.58 1.15
N GLU A 820 2.95 -26.79 2.22
CA GLU A 820 1.66 -26.51 2.89
C GLU A 820 0.82 -25.49 2.12
N LYS A 821 1.39 -24.35 1.69
CA LYS A 821 0.67 -23.36 0.87
C LYS A 821 0.26 -23.89 -0.50
N ILE A 822 1.09 -24.75 -1.09
CA ILE A 822 0.82 -25.40 -2.38
C ILE A 822 -0.06 -26.66 -2.19
N SER A 823 -0.62 -26.90 -0.99
CA SER A 823 -1.54 -28.02 -0.73
C SER A 823 -2.75 -28.05 -1.66
N PHE A 824 -3.23 -26.91 -2.16
CA PHE A 824 -4.31 -26.89 -3.15
C PHE A 824 -3.90 -27.56 -4.49
N LEU A 825 -2.61 -27.58 -4.88
CA LEU A 825 -2.12 -28.40 -6.02
C LEU A 825 -2.06 -29.90 -5.70
N LYS A 826 -2.22 -30.34 -4.45
CA LYS A 826 -2.43 -31.77 -4.15
C LYS A 826 -3.85 -32.18 -4.56
N THR A 827 -4.82 -31.27 -4.48
CA THR A 827 -6.19 -31.48 -5.01
C THR A 827 -6.20 -31.59 -6.53
N ARG A 828 -7.30 -32.09 -7.08
CA ARG A 828 -7.51 -32.15 -8.53
C ARG A 828 -7.86 -30.77 -9.14
N SER A 829 -8.59 -29.94 -8.40
CA SER A 829 -9.04 -28.61 -8.82
C SER A 829 -7.91 -27.59 -8.90
N GLY A 830 -6.81 -27.76 -8.15
CA GLY A 830 -5.61 -26.94 -8.31
C GLY A 830 -4.75 -27.29 -9.54
N ARG A 831 -4.70 -28.58 -9.93
CA ARG A 831 -3.85 -29.08 -11.03
C ARG A 831 -4.41 -28.88 -12.43
N ALA A 832 -5.68 -28.52 -12.56
CA ALA A 832 -6.35 -28.28 -13.83
C ALA A 832 -7.15 -26.97 -13.77
N GLY A 833 -7.22 -26.23 -14.87
CA GLY A 833 -8.02 -25.02 -15.00
C GLY A 833 -9.51 -25.33 -14.88
N LEU A 834 -10.06 -25.23 -13.67
CA LEU A 834 -11.46 -25.50 -13.38
C LEU A 834 -12.32 -24.25 -13.68
N VAL A 835 -12.97 -24.23 -14.84
CA VAL A 835 -13.77 -23.06 -15.29
C VAL A 835 -15.26 -23.39 -15.39
N HIS A 836 -16.12 -22.37 -15.41
CA HIS A 836 -17.55 -22.57 -15.62
C HIS A 836 -17.86 -23.17 -17.00
N ASN A 837 -18.80 -24.11 -17.02
CA ASN A 837 -19.16 -24.84 -18.22
C ASN A 837 -20.03 -23.98 -19.15
N PHE A 838 -19.46 -23.48 -20.25
CA PHE A 838 -20.20 -22.70 -21.24
C PHE A 838 -21.24 -23.52 -22.03
N LEU A 839 -21.12 -24.86 -22.04
CA LEU A 839 -22.10 -25.77 -22.66
C LEU A 839 -23.31 -26.07 -21.77
N ARG A 840 -23.34 -25.61 -20.50
CA ARG A 840 -24.32 -26.04 -19.50
C ARG A 840 -25.76 -25.83 -19.96
N GLY A 841 -26.56 -26.89 -19.95
CA GLY A 841 -27.98 -26.87 -20.33
C GLY A 841 -28.25 -26.78 -21.84
N LEU A 842 -27.24 -26.83 -22.71
CA LEU A 842 -27.48 -26.97 -24.15
C LEU A 842 -28.20 -28.29 -24.46
N GLN A 843 -29.20 -28.22 -25.35
CA GLN A 843 -29.84 -29.41 -25.91
C GLN A 843 -29.09 -29.84 -27.17
N LEU A 844 -28.74 -31.13 -27.24
CA LEU A 844 -28.23 -31.76 -28.46
C LEU A 844 -29.34 -31.75 -29.53
N MET A 845 -29.24 -30.83 -30.50
CA MET A 845 -30.10 -30.87 -31.67
C MET A 845 -29.66 -32.02 -32.58
N THR A 846 -30.59 -32.91 -32.91
CA THR A 846 -30.39 -33.98 -33.90
C THR A 846 -30.31 -33.37 -35.31
N ALA A 847 -29.13 -32.84 -35.67
CA ALA A 847 -28.81 -32.51 -37.05
C ALA A 847 -28.90 -33.77 -37.94
N PRO A 848 -29.24 -33.64 -39.23
CA PRO A 848 -29.31 -34.78 -40.15
C PRO A 848 -27.90 -35.27 -40.53
N VAL A 849 -27.30 -36.06 -39.64
CA VAL A 849 -26.00 -36.72 -39.87
C VAL A 849 -26.15 -37.78 -40.98
N PRO A 850 -25.18 -37.91 -41.92
CA PRO A 850 -25.16 -38.99 -42.90
C PRO A 850 -25.26 -40.39 -42.24
N SER A 851 -25.87 -41.34 -42.95
CA SER A 851 -26.50 -42.52 -42.35
C SER A 851 -25.55 -43.66 -41.93
N ALA A 852 -24.54 -43.36 -41.12
CA ALA A 852 -23.62 -44.32 -40.50
C ALA A 852 -23.44 -44.09 -38.97
N GLU A 853 -23.34 -42.83 -38.53
CA GLU A 853 -22.94 -42.44 -37.17
C GLU A 853 -24.11 -42.45 -36.15
N VAL A 854 -25.32 -42.78 -36.60
CA VAL A 854 -26.59 -42.74 -35.83
C VAL A 854 -26.55 -43.60 -34.55
N LYS A 855 -25.58 -44.51 -34.41
CA LYS A 855 -25.43 -45.39 -33.24
C LYS A 855 -24.57 -44.81 -32.10
N GLU A 856 -23.73 -43.81 -32.34
CA GLU A 856 -22.94 -43.14 -31.27
C GLU A 856 -23.74 -42.03 -30.57
N VAL A 857 -24.62 -41.34 -31.31
CA VAL A 857 -25.33 -40.14 -30.83
C VAL A 857 -26.14 -40.38 -29.55
N ALA A 858 -26.64 -41.60 -29.33
CA ALA A 858 -27.42 -41.94 -28.13
C ALA A 858 -26.64 -41.81 -26.81
N ASP A 859 -25.34 -42.15 -26.82
CA ASP A 859 -24.48 -42.06 -25.62
C ASP A 859 -23.94 -40.62 -25.41
N THR A 860 -23.95 -39.77 -26.43
CA THR A 860 -23.28 -38.46 -26.41
C THR A 860 -23.78 -37.48 -25.34
N ALA A 861 -25.00 -37.64 -24.83
CA ALA A 861 -25.62 -36.69 -23.89
C ALA A 861 -24.88 -36.61 -22.53
N ASP A 862 -24.26 -37.69 -22.08
CA ASP A 862 -23.39 -37.70 -20.89
C ASP A 862 -21.90 -37.54 -21.24
N HIS A 863 -21.50 -37.75 -22.50
CA HIS A 863 -20.14 -37.41 -22.95
C HIS A 863 -19.90 -35.90 -23.07
N LEU A 864 -20.87 -35.12 -23.54
CA LEU A 864 -20.71 -33.66 -23.78
C LEU A 864 -20.59 -32.79 -22.52
N ALA A 865 -20.68 -33.38 -21.32
CA ALA A 865 -20.67 -32.68 -20.03
C ALA A 865 -21.75 -31.56 -19.86
N VAL A 866 -22.77 -31.47 -20.73
CA VAL A 866 -23.82 -30.42 -20.70
C VAL A 866 -24.61 -30.32 -19.39
N LYS A 867 -24.57 -31.35 -18.54
CA LYS A 867 -25.17 -31.36 -17.20
C LYS A 867 -24.27 -30.71 -16.12
N ALA A 868 -22.95 -30.72 -16.30
CA ALA A 868 -21.97 -30.33 -15.28
C ALA A 868 -21.92 -28.81 -15.02
N LYS A 869 -21.69 -28.39 -13.76
CA LYS A 869 -21.55 -26.98 -13.37
C LYS A 869 -20.26 -26.32 -13.91
N ARG A 870 -19.19 -27.10 -14.08
CA ARG A 870 -17.82 -26.68 -14.44
C ARG A 870 -17.15 -27.73 -15.36
N ILE A 871 -16.05 -27.35 -16.01
CA ILE A 871 -15.19 -28.23 -16.85
C ILE A 871 -13.72 -28.11 -16.41
N TYR A 872 -12.95 -29.18 -16.55
CA TYR A 872 -11.51 -29.20 -16.25
C TYR A 872 -10.70 -29.00 -17.53
N LEU A 873 -9.82 -27.99 -17.54
CA LEU A 873 -8.93 -27.68 -18.66
C LEU A 873 -7.48 -28.02 -18.31
N VAL A 874 -6.74 -28.65 -19.23
CA VAL A 874 -5.34 -29.06 -19.05
C VAL A 874 -4.52 -28.89 -20.32
N ASP A 875 -3.20 -28.82 -20.16
CA ASP A 875 -2.22 -28.73 -21.25
C ASP A 875 -2.43 -29.78 -22.35
N SER A 876 -2.37 -29.33 -23.61
CA SER A 876 -2.43 -30.19 -24.80
C SER A 876 -1.30 -31.21 -24.89
N GLY A 877 -0.12 -30.88 -24.35
CA GLY A 877 1.07 -31.72 -24.33
C GLY A 877 0.88 -33.07 -23.64
N LEU A 878 -0.12 -33.18 -22.75
CA LEU A 878 -0.48 -34.42 -22.07
C LEU A 878 -1.00 -35.51 -23.03
N LEU A 879 -1.59 -35.11 -24.18
CA LEU A 879 -1.97 -36.03 -25.25
C LEU A 879 -0.86 -36.13 -26.30
N PHE A 880 -0.40 -34.96 -26.78
CA PHE A 880 0.81 -34.82 -27.59
C PHE A 880 1.25 -33.34 -27.68
N ASN A 881 2.56 -33.09 -27.75
CA ASN A 881 3.15 -31.74 -27.65
C ASN A 881 3.07 -30.94 -28.96
N SER A 882 1.87 -30.50 -29.37
CA SER A 882 1.66 -29.41 -30.35
C SER A 882 0.17 -29.07 -30.59
N PRO A 883 -0.13 -27.81 -30.93
CA PRO A 883 -1.48 -27.31 -31.24
C PRO A 883 -1.91 -27.66 -32.68
N TYR A 884 -1.93 -28.95 -33.03
CA TYR A 884 -2.17 -29.38 -34.40
C TYR A 884 -3.59 -29.79 -34.83
N PRO A 885 -4.59 -30.05 -33.98
CA PRO A 885 -5.99 -29.96 -34.41
C PRO A 885 -6.35 -28.60 -35.05
N PRO A 886 -5.77 -27.47 -34.60
CA PRO A 886 -5.79 -26.22 -35.36
C PRO A 886 -5.06 -26.21 -36.72
N LEU A 887 -3.94 -26.94 -36.93
CA LEU A 887 -2.99 -26.65 -38.06
C LEU A 887 -2.25 -27.83 -38.76
N LEU A 888 -2.17 -29.04 -38.18
CA LEU A 888 -1.47 -30.28 -38.63
C LEU A 888 0.07 -30.25 -38.94
N ARG A 889 0.77 -31.39 -38.74
CA ARG A 889 2.09 -31.58 -38.03
C ARG A 889 3.26 -32.08 -38.93
N PRO A 890 4.61 -31.83 -38.75
CA PRO A 890 5.47 -32.67 -37.84
C PRO A 890 6.99 -32.49 -37.48
N GLN A 891 7.41 -33.00 -36.30
CA GLN A 891 8.47 -34.06 -36.17
C GLN A 891 8.53 -34.74 -34.79
N ARG A 892 9.41 -35.76 -34.66
CA ARG A 892 9.37 -36.90 -33.69
C ARG A 892 8.07 -37.74 -33.83
N ASN A 893 7.96 -38.88 -33.14
CA ASN A 893 6.82 -39.82 -33.27
C ASN A 893 5.44 -39.20 -32.98
N GLU A 894 5.45 -38.10 -32.25
CA GLU A 894 4.44 -37.04 -32.18
C GLU A 894 3.68 -36.80 -33.50
N LEU A 895 4.40 -36.77 -34.62
CA LEU A 895 3.84 -36.75 -35.97
C LEU A 895 2.89 -37.91 -36.25
N TYR A 896 3.38 -39.12 -36.07
CA TYR A 896 2.63 -40.34 -36.36
C TYR A 896 1.38 -40.44 -35.48
N LEU A 897 1.41 -39.88 -34.26
CA LEU A 897 0.22 -39.72 -33.42
C LEU A 897 -0.80 -38.71 -33.99
N ALA A 898 -0.35 -37.61 -34.60
CA ALA A 898 -1.24 -36.65 -35.25
C ALA A 898 -1.74 -37.16 -36.61
N GLU A 899 -0.96 -37.95 -37.33
CA GLU A 899 -1.39 -38.68 -38.53
C GLU A 899 -2.46 -39.73 -38.16
N GLN A 900 -2.25 -40.50 -37.09
CA GLN A 900 -3.24 -41.43 -36.54
C GLN A 900 -4.49 -40.71 -36.04
N TRP A 901 -4.35 -39.60 -35.31
CA TRP A 901 -5.49 -38.80 -34.84
C TRP A 901 -6.27 -38.19 -36.00
N ALA A 902 -5.61 -37.66 -37.02
CA ALA A 902 -6.26 -37.15 -38.22
C ALA A 902 -7.01 -38.26 -38.97
N LYS A 903 -6.39 -39.44 -39.15
CA LYS A 903 -7.05 -40.64 -39.72
C LYS A 903 -8.26 -41.07 -38.90
N ALA A 904 -8.17 -41.04 -37.57
CA ALA A 904 -9.29 -41.38 -36.66
C ALA A 904 -10.44 -40.36 -36.69
N ASN A 905 -10.16 -39.10 -37.06
CA ASN A 905 -11.15 -38.02 -37.17
C ASN A 905 -11.52 -37.70 -38.64
N ASN A 906 -11.17 -38.57 -39.59
CA ASN A 906 -11.40 -38.40 -41.05
C ASN A 906 -10.81 -37.11 -41.66
N LEU A 907 -9.76 -36.56 -41.06
CA LEU A 907 -9.06 -35.35 -41.52
C LEU A 907 -7.91 -35.69 -42.49
N LYS A 908 -7.67 -34.81 -43.46
CA LYS A 908 -6.62 -34.97 -44.48
C LYS A 908 -5.23 -34.64 -43.92
N PHE A 909 -4.29 -35.56 -44.08
CA PHE A 909 -2.96 -35.49 -43.49
C PHE A 909 -1.94 -36.24 -44.38
N PRO A 910 -0.75 -35.69 -44.67
CA PRO A 910 0.19 -36.32 -45.61
C PRO A 910 0.82 -37.61 -45.05
N PRO A 911 1.06 -38.63 -45.88
CA PRO A 911 1.54 -39.94 -45.43
C PRO A 911 2.94 -39.89 -44.83
N ILE A 912 3.11 -40.62 -43.72
CA ILE A 912 4.30 -40.50 -42.86
C ILE A 912 5.25 -41.70 -42.95
N ASN A 913 6.27 -41.52 -43.76
CA ASN A 913 7.37 -42.48 -43.92
C ASN A 913 8.59 -42.11 -43.06
N ALA A 914 8.36 -41.55 -41.86
CA ALA A 914 9.42 -40.95 -41.03
C ALA A 914 10.57 -41.92 -40.68
N LYS A 915 10.28 -43.22 -40.54
CA LYS A 915 11.31 -44.26 -40.31
C LYS A 915 12.17 -44.50 -41.55
N GLU A 916 11.55 -44.72 -42.70
CA GLU A 916 12.22 -44.95 -43.99
C GLU A 916 13.05 -43.71 -44.42
N GLN A 917 12.52 -42.50 -44.19
CA GLN A 917 13.27 -41.26 -44.39
C GLN A 917 14.44 -41.15 -43.41
N LEU A 918 14.26 -41.41 -42.11
CA LEU A 918 15.37 -41.35 -41.14
C LEU A 918 16.48 -42.37 -41.45
N GLU A 919 16.12 -43.56 -41.95
CA GLU A 919 17.06 -44.60 -42.40
C GLU A 919 17.77 -44.24 -43.72
N THR A 920 17.15 -43.43 -44.59
CA THR A 920 17.70 -43.02 -45.90
C THR A 920 18.52 -41.73 -45.85
N ASP A 921 18.03 -40.72 -45.10
CA ASP A 921 18.53 -39.34 -45.08
C ASP A 921 19.32 -39.00 -43.80
N GLY A 922 19.21 -39.80 -42.75
CA GLY A 922 19.65 -39.44 -41.40
C GLY A 922 18.86 -38.26 -40.81
N ILE A 923 19.39 -37.63 -39.76
CA ILE A 923 18.77 -36.46 -39.13
C ILE A 923 19.08 -35.20 -39.97
N LYS A 924 18.02 -34.52 -40.43
CA LYS A 924 18.08 -33.24 -41.16
C LYS A 924 17.53 -32.08 -40.32
N GLU A 925 17.93 -30.88 -40.68
CA GLU A 925 17.51 -29.59 -40.11
C GLU A 925 16.09 -29.16 -40.55
N TYR A 926 15.54 -29.80 -41.58
CA TYR A 926 14.11 -29.76 -41.93
C TYR A 926 13.72 -30.96 -42.80
N TYR A 927 12.42 -31.23 -42.86
CA TYR A 927 11.80 -32.23 -43.75
C TYR A 927 10.51 -31.64 -44.35
N VAL A 928 10.10 -32.17 -45.50
CA VAL A 928 8.88 -31.76 -46.21
C VAL A 928 8.01 -32.99 -46.48
N PHE A 929 6.79 -32.98 -45.96
CA PHE A 929 5.81 -34.05 -46.10
C PHE A 929 4.69 -33.61 -47.05
N THR A 930 4.40 -34.44 -48.05
CA THR A 930 3.36 -34.20 -49.06
C THR A 930 2.58 -35.48 -49.30
N ASP A 931 1.32 -35.36 -49.69
CA ASP A 931 0.58 -36.44 -50.33
C ASP A 931 0.61 -36.22 -51.87
N PRO A 932 1.23 -37.12 -52.66
CA PRO A 932 1.17 -37.07 -54.12
C PRO A 932 -0.16 -37.57 -54.71
N ALA A 933 -0.93 -38.37 -53.96
CA ALA A 933 -2.20 -38.97 -54.38
C ALA A 933 -3.41 -38.06 -54.06
N ASP A 934 -3.34 -37.26 -53.00
CA ASP A 934 -4.32 -36.21 -52.71
C ASP A 934 -3.73 -34.78 -52.76
N PRO A 935 -3.80 -34.10 -53.92
CA PRO A 935 -3.38 -32.70 -54.07
C PRO A 935 -4.15 -31.68 -53.23
N THR A 936 -5.18 -32.10 -52.49
CA THR A 936 -5.95 -31.27 -51.55
C THR A 936 -5.53 -31.44 -50.10
N CYS A 937 -4.69 -32.43 -49.79
CA CYS A 937 -4.03 -32.59 -48.51
C CYS A 937 -3.06 -31.41 -48.24
N PRO A 938 -2.92 -30.94 -46.98
CA PRO A 938 -1.87 -29.99 -46.62
C PRO A 938 -0.47 -30.55 -46.92
N VAL A 939 0.43 -29.66 -47.34
CA VAL A 939 1.87 -29.88 -47.33
C VAL A 939 2.41 -29.38 -46.01
N VAL A 940 3.27 -30.14 -45.33
CA VAL A 940 3.87 -29.71 -44.07
C VAL A 940 5.39 -29.70 -44.14
N VAL A 941 5.97 -28.53 -43.96
CA VAL A 941 7.40 -28.30 -43.72
C VAL A 941 7.61 -28.20 -42.21
N HIS A 942 8.68 -28.80 -41.68
CA HIS A 942 9.02 -28.62 -40.27
C HIS A 942 10.50 -28.83 -39.97
N PHE A 943 10.93 -28.14 -38.92
CA PHE A 943 12.28 -27.98 -38.43
C PHE A 943 12.43 -28.67 -37.07
N PRO A 944 13.13 -29.81 -36.96
CA PRO A 944 13.38 -30.41 -35.66
C PRO A 944 14.42 -29.58 -34.91
N LEU A 945 14.36 -29.62 -33.59
CA LEU A 945 15.42 -29.04 -32.76
C LEU A 945 16.67 -29.92 -32.84
N VAL A 946 17.58 -29.60 -33.77
CA VAL A 946 18.85 -30.31 -34.00
C VAL A 946 20.00 -29.35 -34.21
N ASN A 947 21.09 -29.50 -33.46
CA ASN A 947 22.33 -28.77 -33.67
C ASN A 947 23.31 -29.56 -34.56
N LYS A 948 23.26 -29.31 -35.87
CA LYS A 948 24.08 -29.99 -36.89
C LYS A 948 24.85 -28.97 -37.74
N THR A 949 24.35 -28.46 -38.87
CA THR A 949 25.11 -27.49 -39.70
C THR A 949 25.47 -26.19 -38.97
N PHE A 950 24.68 -25.75 -37.97
CA PHE A 950 24.98 -24.58 -37.14
C PHE A 950 26.34 -24.67 -36.40
N LYS A 951 26.84 -25.88 -36.10
CA LYS A 951 28.17 -26.09 -35.50
C LYS A 951 29.31 -25.57 -36.37
N GLU A 952 29.13 -25.60 -37.69
CA GLU A 952 30.14 -25.23 -38.68
C GLU A 952 29.89 -23.84 -39.28
N GLN A 953 28.64 -23.41 -39.35
CA GLN A 953 28.21 -22.20 -40.06
C GLN A 953 27.53 -21.19 -39.13
N SER A 954 27.83 -19.91 -39.32
CA SER A 954 27.22 -18.80 -38.56
C SER A 954 25.95 -18.26 -39.22
N LYS A 955 25.84 -18.38 -40.55
CA LYS A 955 24.64 -18.18 -41.37
C LYS A 955 24.67 -19.21 -42.51
N PRO A 956 23.54 -19.59 -43.13
CA PRO A 956 23.54 -20.57 -44.22
C PRO A 956 24.57 -20.22 -45.32
N GLY A 957 25.49 -21.14 -45.61
CA GLY A 957 26.60 -20.94 -46.56
C GLY A 957 27.82 -20.17 -46.02
N VAL A 958 27.79 -19.67 -44.78
CA VAL A 958 28.86 -18.85 -44.17
C VAL A 958 29.56 -19.64 -43.06
N PRO A 959 30.80 -20.15 -43.28
CA PRO A 959 31.52 -20.93 -42.28
C PRO A 959 32.06 -20.05 -41.15
N ARG A 960 32.06 -20.60 -39.93
CA ARG A 960 32.64 -19.99 -38.72
C ARG A 960 34.17 -19.92 -38.85
N LYS A 961 34.73 -18.74 -38.59
CA LYS A 961 36.15 -18.41 -38.77
C LYS A 961 36.90 -18.42 -37.44
N THR A 962 36.41 -17.72 -36.43
CA THR A 962 37.11 -17.59 -35.14
C THR A 962 36.97 -18.85 -34.28
N ALA A 963 37.79 -18.97 -33.24
CA ALA A 963 37.64 -20.02 -32.24
C ALA A 963 36.36 -19.82 -31.40
N GLU A 964 36.09 -18.57 -31.00
CA GLU A 964 34.93 -18.16 -30.22
C GLU A 964 33.60 -18.46 -30.93
N GLU A 965 33.51 -18.17 -32.24
CA GLU A 965 32.33 -18.49 -33.06
C GLU A 965 32.01 -19.99 -33.05
N LYS A 966 33.05 -20.84 -33.03
CA LYS A 966 32.91 -22.31 -33.03
C LYS A 966 32.55 -22.83 -31.65
N GLU A 967 33.20 -22.31 -30.61
CA GLU A 967 32.91 -22.65 -29.22
C GLU A 967 31.49 -22.20 -28.81
N PHE A 968 30.98 -21.11 -29.39
CA PHE A 968 29.58 -20.69 -29.23
C PHE A 968 28.61 -21.77 -29.74
N ALA A 969 28.76 -22.26 -30.97
CA ALA A 969 27.82 -23.25 -31.53
C ALA A 969 28.06 -24.70 -31.10
N LYS A 970 29.15 -24.98 -30.38
CA LYS A 970 29.50 -26.30 -29.85
C LYS A 970 28.75 -26.59 -28.54
N PHE A 971 27.54 -27.14 -28.68
CA PHE A 971 26.73 -27.72 -27.60
C PHE A 971 25.85 -28.87 -28.14
N SER A 972 25.34 -29.73 -27.26
CA SER A 972 24.20 -30.62 -27.56
C SER A 972 22.94 -30.03 -26.92
N VAL A 973 21.76 -30.41 -27.41
CA VAL A 973 20.48 -29.97 -26.83
C VAL A 973 19.95 -31.01 -25.84
N PHE A 974 20.03 -32.29 -26.20
CA PHE A 974 19.50 -33.41 -25.40
C PHE A 974 20.59 -34.18 -24.64
N GLU A 975 21.85 -33.81 -24.82
CA GLU A 975 23.03 -34.40 -24.15
C GLU A 975 23.89 -33.28 -23.54
N ASP A 976 23.25 -32.18 -23.12
CA ASP A 976 23.92 -31.05 -22.48
C ASP A 976 24.29 -31.45 -21.03
N PRO A 977 25.57 -31.43 -20.63
CA PRO A 977 26.00 -31.98 -19.34
C PRO A 977 25.47 -31.20 -18.14
N ASP A 978 25.12 -29.93 -18.34
CA ASP A 978 24.53 -29.03 -17.35
C ASP A 978 22.99 -29.03 -17.42
N ASN A 979 22.38 -29.78 -18.34
CA ASN A 979 20.94 -29.89 -18.59
C ASN A 979 20.21 -28.55 -18.86
N TYR A 980 20.88 -27.53 -19.40
CA TYR A 980 20.28 -26.19 -19.57
C TYR A 980 19.01 -26.18 -20.44
N TYR A 981 18.88 -27.10 -21.40
CA TYR A 981 17.73 -27.21 -22.30
C TYR A 981 16.71 -28.29 -21.87
N SER A 982 16.80 -28.78 -20.63
CA SER A 982 15.80 -29.69 -20.06
C SER A 982 14.43 -29.00 -19.97
N THR A 983 13.36 -29.75 -20.24
CA THR A 983 11.97 -29.27 -20.11
C THR A 983 11.64 -28.77 -18.71
N PHE A 984 12.36 -29.23 -17.68
CA PHE A 984 12.20 -28.79 -16.29
C PHE A 984 13.02 -27.54 -15.93
N ASN A 985 13.94 -27.08 -16.79
CA ASN A 985 14.74 -25.90 -16.50
C ASN A 985 14.04 -24.62 -16.96
N PHE A 986 13.75 -23.73 -16.02
CA PHE A 986 13.23 -22.39 -16.27
C PHE A 986 14.32 -21.30 -16.18
N HIS A 987 15.50 -21.61 -15.65
CA HIS A 987 16.61 -20.65 -15.53
C HIS A 987 17.59 -20.79 -16.71
N TYR A 988 17.49 -19.88 -17.68
CA TYR A 988 18.42 -19.80 -18.81
C TYR A 988 19.41 -18.65 -18.60
N PRO A 989 20.70 -18.93 -18.31
CA PRO A 989 21.74 -17.92 -18.44
C PRO A 989 21.83 -17.44 -19.90
N THR A 990 22.35 -16.22 -20.11
CA THR A 990 22.37 -15.56 -21.42
C THR A 990 22.98 -16.44 -22.52
N LYS A 991 24.10 -17.13 -22.23
CA LYS A 991 24.82 -17.94 -23.23
C LYS A 991 24.02 -19.17 -23.72
N PRO A 992 23.40 -20.02 -22.86
CA PRO A 992 22.40 -21.00 -23.30
C PRO A 992 21.19 -20.41 -24.05
N PHE A 993 20.65 -19.27 -23.60
CA PHE A 993 19.52 -18.61 -24.28
C PHE A 993 19.88 -18.21 -25.72
N ASP A 994 20.97 -17.46 -25.89
CA ASP A 994 21.48 -17.01 -27.20
C ASP A 994 21.80 -18.19 -28.11
N ARG A 995 22.37 -19.26 -27.55
CA ARG A 995 22.70 -20.52 -28.26
C ARG A 995 21.46 -21.17 -28.86
N LEU A 996 20.39 -21.31 -28.07
CA LEU A 996 19.14 -21.93 -28.53
C LEU A 996 18.42 -21.04 -29.56
N SER A 997 18.35 -19.73 -29.29
CA SER A 997 17.72 -18.75 -30.18
C SER A 997 18.41 -18.67 -31.55
N ALA A 998 19.74 -18.51 -31.57
CA ALA A 998 20.50 -18.45 -32.83
C ALA A 998 20.49 -19.78 -33.59
N LEU A 999 20.35 -20.92 -32.91
CA LEU A 999 20.18 -22.23 -33.55
C LEU A 999 18.83 -22.35 -34.28
N THR A 1000 17.73 -21.92 -33.66
CA THR A 1000 16.40 -21.99 -34.28
C THR A 1000 16.26 -20.97 -35.42
N GLU A 1001 16.82 -19.77 -35.28
CA GLU A 1001 16.96 -18.80 -36.38
C GLU A 1001 17.72 -19.43 -37.56
N PHE A 1002 18.91 -19.99 -37.31
CA PHE A 1002 19.74 -20.60 -38.35
C PHE A 1002 19.05 -21.75 -39.06
N ASN A 1003 18.44 -22.70 -38.34
CA ASN A 1003 17.76 -23.84 -38.95
C ASN A 1003 16.56 -23.38 -39.80
N THR A 1004 15.84 -22.35 -39.37
CA THR A 1004 14.73 -21.76 -40.13
C THR A 1004 15.23 -21.11 -41.43
N LEU A 1005 16.30 -20.31 -41.35
CA LEU A 1005 16.94 -19.70 -42.53
C LEU A 1005 17.53 -20.76 -43.49
N LEU A 1006 18.03 -21.88 -42.98
CA LEU A 1006 18.55 -22.97 -43.81
C LEU A 1006 17.45 -23.64 -44.66
N GLY A 1007 16.19 -23.58 -44.22
CA GLY A 1007 15.03 -24.05 -44.98
C GLY A 1007 14.34 -22.99 -45.85
N GLU A 1008 14.87 -21.76 -45.93
CA GLU A 1008 14.22 -20.64 -46.63
C GLU A 1008 13.83 -21.00 -48.08
N GLN A 1009 14.72 -21.68 -48.82
CA GLN A 1009 14.43 -22.09 -50.19
C GLN A 1009 13.34 -23.16 -50.26
N ALA A 1010 13.38 -24.17 -49.40
CA ALA A 1010 12.35 -25.21 -49.35
C ALA A 1010 10.97 -24.65 -48.97
N ILE A 1011 10.90 -23.63 -48.11
CA ILE A 1011 9.67 -22.89 -47.82
C ILE A 1011 9.17 -22.16 -49.09
N LYS A 1012 10.05 -21.46 -49.82
CA LYS A 1012 9.68 -20.77 -51.08
C LYS A 1012 9.16 -21.73 -52.14
N ASP A 1013 9.83 -22.88 -52.31
CA ASP A 1013 9.45 -23.91 -53.28
C ASP A 1013 8.08 -24.52 -52.93
N VAL A 1014 7.84 -24.86 -51.65
CA VAL A 1014 6.54 -25.34 -51.17
C VAL A 1014 5.43 -24.30 -51.34
N ILE A 1015 5.72 -23.01 -51.14
CA ILE A 1015 4.77 -21.92 -51.42
C ILE A 1015 4.46 -21.84 -52.92
N ALA A 1016 5.46 -21.95 -53.79
CA ALA A 1016 5.27 -21.94 -55.25
C ALA A 1016 4.43 -23.15 -55.73
N ASP A 1017 4.68 -24.34 -55.17
CA ASP A 1017 3.87 -25.53 -55.40
C ASP A 1017 2.43 -25.35 -54.90
N CYS A 1018 2.23 -24.79 -53.72
CA CYS A 1018 0.89 -24.54 -53.18
C CYS A 1018 0.11 -23.49 -54.01
N VAL A 1019 0.78 -22.46 -54.51
CA VAL A 1019 0.20 -21.50 -55.47
C VAL A 1019 -0.16 -22.20 -56.78
N THR A 1020 0.69 -23.11 -57.27
CA THR A 1020 0.44 -23.86 -58.51
C THR A 1020 -0.73 -24.85 -58.35
N LYS A 1021 -0.78 -25.60 -57.24
CA LYS A 1021 -1.91 -26.47 -56.85
C LYS A 1021 -3.23 -25.68 -56.70
N ARG A 1022 -3.18 -24.42 -56.24
CA ARG A 1022 -4.36 -23.53 -56.16
C ARG A 1022 -4.77 -22.93 -57.51
N ARG A 1023 -3.87 -22.82 -58.50
CA ARG A 1023 -4.16 -22.36 -59.87
C ARG A 1023 -4.69 -23.46 -60.79
N GLY A 1024 -4.47 -24.73 -60.45
CA GLY A 1024 -4.96 -25.90 -61.18
C GLY A 1024 -6.27 -26.50 -60.63
N LYS A 1025 -7.06 -25.70 -59.89
CA LYS A 1025 -8.36 -26.06 -59.31
C LYS A 1025 -9.47 -25.17 -59.88
#